data_AF-A0A1A8ZFR6-F1
#
_entry.id   AF-A0A1A8ZFR6-F1
#
_cell.length_a   1.000
_cell.length_b   1.000
_cell.length_c   1.000
_cell.angle_alpha   90.00
_cell.angle_beta   90.00
_cell.angle_gamma   90.00
#
_symmetry.space_group_name_H-M   'P 1'
#
loop_
_entity.id
_entity.type
_entity.pdbx_description
1 polymer ?
#
loop_
_entity_poly.entity_id
_entity_poly.type
_entity_poly.pdbx_seq_one_letter_code
_entity_poly.pdbx_strand_id
1 'polypeptide(L)'
;MTIHAGSAATSSASSPTSDPVAVLGPGAPVGSGPAPTVTVVVCVYTERRWPQIVRAVGSVLAQDRPAAQVVVVVDHNPALLERVRATFPELTVVPSTGPRGLSAARNTGLARAIGEIVAFLDDDAEAEPDWLARLLPHYQDERVLAVGGHAVPAWEQERPRWLPPEFDWVVGCSFTGQPTEVAPVRNVIGCNMSFRRSVLERTAGFDPALGRVGRTPVGCEETELCIRVRRLEPEGMVLYEPAAQVRHRVTVDRATWRYFRQRCFSEGRSKAVVARLVGSDAGLATERAYTRRTLPAGVRRGLRQVRAGDRGGLLRSGAIVAGLLVTAAGYLSAQALRASQATSAQAPRRRADPAPVRVLAVELSEGLPDVPDTGGPDGVRYGAAQVLVRLHGQPLGVVDVALPAGGLAAPALTAAIRARLAAEIDAHLRHDGLPPLDRLDPGSLGQASGTGDALPAATTGAGTCPSRRPAVAHTPFVSVVVPTCGRTPLFESALDSLAALDYPHYEIVVVDNAPQVTDTARIVAGRAVDDPRFRYAGEARPGVAHARNRGLAEARGGIVAFADDDVIVDPGWLRGLVDGFTDDEVAGVTGQVLARELDTPAQIWLEQYGGYGKGCQRRRFDRAGIMTLDPGGARRVDQPAPSLHPYLPGAYGSGANMAFRTDALRRLGGFDPRLRSGEDIDLLLRTVLARHALAYEPGAIVWHTHRREPRALRRTMYLYGVGLGAVLTKCLASDPTTRRDLLRRLPGGVAYALRPGSAKNNRKQESYPATLTALELCGLALGPAYYAAAAARLGRSRR
;
A
#
# COMPACT_ATOMS: atom_id res chain seq x y z
N MET A 1 -49.47 46.59 42.37
CA MET A 1 -48.87 47.89 41.96
C MET A 1 -47.50 47.58 41.38
N THR A 2 -47.13 47.83 40.13
CA THR A 2 -47.74 48.58 39.02
C THR A 2 -46.91 48.24 37.75
N ILE A 3 -47.58 47.78 36.68
CA ILE A 3 -47.45 48.18 35.25
C ILE A 3 -46.02 48.15 34.60
N HIS A 4 -45.72 47.25 33.65
CA HIS A 4 -45.99 47.27 32.18
C HIS A 4 -45.20 48.31 31.35
N ALA A 5 -44.41 47.79 30.37
CA ALA A 5 -44.23 48.22 28.96
C ALA A 5 -42.87 47.67 28.46
N GLY A 6 -42.67 47.03 27.31
CA GLY A 6 -43.51 46.69 26.16
C GLY A 6 -42.64 46.58 24.91
N SER A 7 -42.85 45.52 24.11
CA SER A 7 -42.53 45.36 22.66
C SER A 7 -41.05 45.30 22.23
N ALA A 8 -40.57 44.47 21.29
CA ALA A 8 -41.22 43.87 20.12
C ALA A 8 -40.59 42.52 19.71
N ALA A 9 -41.40 41.73 18.99
CA ALA A 9 -41.21 40.35 18.53
C ALA A 9 -40.24 40.21 17.34
N THR A 10 -39.72 39.03 16.96
CA THR A 10 -40.52 38.04 16.20
C THR A 10 -39.86 36.65 16.06
N SER A 11 -40.75 35.65 16.23
CA SER A 11 -40.82 34.27 15.73
C SER A 11 -39.67 33.29 16.03
N SER A 12 -39.89 32.50 17.09
CA SER A 12 -39.47 31.11 17.18
C SER A 12 -40.71 30.22 17.01
N ALA A 13 -40.61 29.18 16.18
CA ALA A 13 -41.53 28.05 16.22
C ALA A 13 -40.72 26.78 15.94
N SER A 14 -40.48 26.07 17.03
CA SER A 14 -39.99 24.70 17.10
C SER A 14 -41.14 23.73 16.78
N SER A 15 -40.84 22.63 16.08
CA SER A 15 -41.55 21.35 16.23
C SER A 15 -40.75 20.21 15.57
N PRO A 16 -40.64 19.03 16.21
CA PRO A 16 -39.95 17.86 15.69
C PRO A 16 -40.96 16.90 15.04
N THR A 17 -40.69 16.38 13.83
CA THR A 17 -41.49 15.29 13.25
C THR A 17 -40.61 14.10 12.88
N SER A 18 -40.71 13.07 13.71
CA SER A 18 -40.52 11.68 13.32
C SER A 18 -41.85 11.17 12.78
N ASP A 19 -42.02 11.12 11.46
CA ASP A 19 -43.24 10.53 10.88
C ASP A 19 -43.15 8.99 10.81
N PRO A 20 -44.24 8.27 11.11
CA PRO A 20 -44.32 6.83 10.95
C PRO A 20 -44.44 6.47 9.46
N VAL A 21 -43.74 5.40 9.06
CA VAL A 21 -43.85 4.78 7.73
C VAL A 21 -45.28 4.32 7.51
N ALA A 22 -45.99 4.94 6.56
CA ALA A 22 -47.31 4.50 6.13
C ALA A 22 -47.21 3.11 5.48
N VAL A 23 -47.92 2.13 6.03
CA VAL A 23 -48.13 0.81 5.43
C VAL A 23 -49.14 1.00 4.30
N LEU A 24 -48.72 0.75 3.06
CA LEU A 24 -49.65 0.69 1.92
C LEU A 24 -50.48 -0.59 2.05
N GLY A 25 -51.80 -0.45 2.20
CA GLY A 25 -52.73 -1.58 2.25
C GLY A 25 -52.80 -2.33 0.92
N PRO A 26 -53.21 -3.61 0.92
CA PRO A 26 -53.31 -4.40 -0.29
C PRO A 26 -54.53 -3.94 -1.11
N GLY A 27 -54.29 -3.51 -2.34
CA GLY A 27 -55.32 -3.32 -3.36
C GLY A 27 -55.71 -1.87 -3.66
N ALA A 28 -54.95 -1.22 -4.54
CA ALA A 28 -55.48 -0.16 -5.39
C ALA A 28 -55.44 -0.65 -6.86
N PRO A 29 -56.42 -0.32 -7.71
CA PRO A 29 -56.57 -0.94 -9.02
C PRO A 29 -55.42 -0.53 -9.94
N VAL A 30 -54.78 -1.54 -10.54
CA VAL A 30 -53.82 -1.43 -11.64
C VAL A 30 -54.49 -0.66 -12.78
N GLY A 31 -54.01 0.55 -13.06
CA GLY A 31 -54.55 1.41 -14.12
C GLY A 31 -54.42 0.73 -15.49
N SER A 32 -55.43 0.88 -16.33
CA SER A 32 -55.57 0.24 -17.66
C SER A 32 -54.72 0.92 -18.75
N GLY A 33 -53.49 1.31 -18.45
CA GLY A 33 -52.51 1.79 -19.44
C GLY A 33 -51.67 0.64 -19.98
N PRO A 34 -51.13 0.73 -21.23
CA PRO A 34 -50.16 -0.24 -21.71
C PRO A 34 -48.96 -0.24 -20.75
N ALA A 35 -48.65 -1.40 -20.18
CA ALA A 35 -47.57 -1.50 -19.22
C ALA A 35 -46.21 -1.21 -19.89
N PRO A 36 -45.27 -0.57 -19.19
CA PRO A 36 -44.12 0.06 -19.83
C PRO A 36 -43.18 -0.95 -20.52
N THR A 37 -42.51 -0.46 -21.56
CA THR A 37 -41.46 -1.22 -22.25
C THR A 37 -40.19 -1.33 -21.40
N VAL A 38 -39.45 -2.43 -21.51
CA VAL A 38 -38.24 -2.67 -20.71
C VAL A 38 -37.06 -3.09 -21.57
N THR A 39 -35.90 -2.47 -21.32
CA THR A 39 -34.59 -2.99 -21.74
C THR A 39 -33.95 -3.72 -20.56
N VAL A 40 -33.46 -4.94 -20.79
CA VAL A 40 -32.65 -5.67 -19.80
C VAL A 40 -31.16 -5.55 -20.17
N VAL A 41 -30.35 -5.09 -19.23
CA VAL A 41 -28.90 -4.92 -19.37
C VAL A 41 -28.17 -6.00 -18.56
N VAL A 42 -27.32 -6.78 -19.22
CA VAL A 42 -26.45 -7.78 -18.61
C VAL A 42 -24.98 -7.39 -18.84
N CYS A 43 -24.24 -7.14 -17.76
CA CYS A 43 -22.83 -6.75 -17.84
C CYS A 43 -21.92 -7.96 -17.59
N VAL A 44 -21.04 -8.28 -18.55
CA VAL A 44 -20.14 -9.44 -18.50
C VAL A 44 -18.68 -9.00 -18.65
N TYR A 45 -17.73 -9.70 -18.06
CA TYR A 45 -16.31 -9.30 -18.12
C TYR A 45 -15.30 -10.45 -18.26
N THR A 46 -15.72 -11.70 -18.04
CA THR A 46 -14.80 -12.84 -18.02
C THR A 46 -15.35 -14.10 -18.67
N GLU A 47 -14.54 -14.75 -19.50
CA GLU A 47 -14.87 -16.04 -20.12
C GLU A 47 -15.01 -17.18 -19.10
N ARG A 48 -14.42 -17.02 -17.91
CA ARG A 48 -14.53 -18.00 -16.81
C ARG A 48 -15.98 -18.21 -16.34
N ARG A 49 -16.85 -17.25 -16.63
CA ARG A 49 -18.28 -17.29 -16.29
C ARG A 49 -19.16 -17.70 -17.47
N TRP A 50 -18.60 -18.28 -18.53
CA TRP A 50 -19.36 -18.61 -19.73
C TRP A 50 -20.67 -19.37 -19.45
N PRO A 51 -20.68 -20.46 -18.64
CA PRO A 51 -21.93 -21.15 -18.35
C PRO A 51 -22.95 -20.27 -17.59
N GLN A 52 -22.50 -19.36 -16.75
CA GLN A 52 -23.35 -18.43 -16.00
C GLN A 52 -23.94 -17.37 -16.93
N ILE A 53 -23.13 -16.80 -17.83
CA ILE A 53 -23.57 -15.81 -18.83
C ILE A 53 -24.69 -16.41 -19.69
N VAL A 54 -24.52 -17.64 -20.18
CA VAL A 54 -25.53 -18.31 -21.00
C VAL A 54 -26.84 -18.51 -20.23
N ARG A 55 -26.78 -18.93 -18.96
CA ARG A 55 -27.99 -19.11 -18.14
C ARG A 55 -28.65 -17.78 -17.79
N ALA A 56 -27.87 -16.75 -17.45
CA ALA A 56 -28.38 -15.42 -17.15
C ALA A 56 -29.14 -14.84 -18.36
N VAL A 57 -28.50 -14.81 -19.53
CA VAL A 57 -29.13 -14.34 -20.78
C VAL A 57 -30.33 -15.20 -21.15
N GLY A 58 -30.22 -16.53 -21.07
CA GLY A 58 -31.32 -17.45 -21.32
C GLY A 58 -32.54 -17.20 -20.43
N SER A 59 -32.33 -16.92 -19.13
CA SER A 59 -33.40 -16.60 -18.18
C SER A 59 -34.13 -15.29 -18.50
N VAL A 60 -33.43 -14.33 -19.12
CA VAL A 60 -34.02 -13.07 -19.59
C VAL A 60 -34.84 -13.27 -20.86
N LEU A 61 -34.37 -14.13 -21.77
CA LEU A 61 -35.09 -14.45 -23.01
C LEU A 61 -36.34 -15.31 -22.76
N ALA A 62 -36.35 -16.09 -21.67
CA ALA A 62 -37.45 -16.97 -21.29
C ALA A 62 -38.48 -16.31 -20.34
N GLN A 63 -38.50 -14.98 -20.23
CA GLN A 63 -39.45 -14.28 -19.38
C GLN A 63 -40.87 -14.39 -19.93
N ASP A 64 -41.84 -14.66 -19.05
CA ASP A 64 -43.28 -14.72 -19.39
C ASP A 64 -43.76 -13.43 -20.07
N ARG A 65 -43.14 -12.32 -19.64
CA ARG A 65 -43.25 -11.02 -20.31
C ARG A 65 -41.93 -10.70 -21.01
N PRO A 66 -41.88 -10.68 -22.34
CA PRO A 66 -40.63 -10.45 -23.07
C PRO A 66 -40.10 -9.04 -22.85
N ALA A 67 -38.78 -8.90 -22.76
CA ALA A 67 -38.11 -7.61 -22.81
C ALA A 67 -38.20 -7.02 -24.23
N ALA A 68 -38.40 -5.72 -24.34
CA ALA A 68 -38.37 -5.03 -25.64
C ALA A 68 -36.96 -5.04 -26.25
N GLN A 69 -35.94 -5.13 -25.41
CA GLN A 69 -34.54 -5.21 -25.82
C GLN A 69 -33.72 -5.91 -24.74
N VAL A 70 -32.74 -6.72 -25.15
CA VAL A 70 -31.68 -7.23 -24.28
C VAL A 70 -30.34 -6.69 -24.77
N VAL A 71 -29.61 -6.05 -23.86
CA VAL A 71 -28.28 -5.49 -24.13
C VAL A 71 -27.25 -6.23 -23.30
N VAL A 72 -26.30 -6.89 -23.95
CA VAL A 72 -25.15 -7.53 -23.30
C VAL A 72 -23.93 -6.62 -23.48
N VAL A 73 -23.39 -6.13 -22.36
CA VAL A 73 -22.23 -5.24 -22.34
C VAL A 73 -21.00 -6.01 -21.90
N VAL A 74 -19.96 -6.03 -22.76
CA VAL A 74 -18.71 -6.74 -22.48
C VAL A 74 -17.63 -5.76 -22.01
N ASP A 75 -17.23 -5.86 -20.74
CA ASP A 75 -16.26 -4.98 -20.12
C ASP A 75 -14.81 -5.37 -20.46
N HIS A 76 -14.21 -4.68 -21.43
CA HIS A 76 -12.79 -4.75 -21.78
C HIS A 76 -12.25 -6.17 -22.01
N ASN A 77 -12.99 -7.01 -22.72
CA ASN A 77 -12.61 -8.38 -23.08
C ASN A 77 -13.01 -8.71 -24.53
N PRO A 78 -12.10 -8.50 -25.51
CA PRO A 78 -12.40 -8.73 -26.93
C PRO A 78 -12.75 -10.18 -27.28
N ALA A 79 -12.08 -11.16 -26.65
CA ALA A 79 -12.37 -12.58 -26.91
C ALA A 79 -13.78 -12.97 -26.44
N LEU A 80 -14.18 -12.48 -25.26
CA LEU A 80 -15.54 -12.66 -24.77
C LEU A 80 -16.56 -11.94 -25.65
N LEU A 81 -16.24 -10.75 -26.16
CA LEU A 81 -17.14 -9.98 -27.03
C LEU A 81 -17.52 -10.77 -28.29
N GLU A 82 -16.52 -11.30 -28.98
CA GLU A 82 -16.74 -12.09 -30.19
C GLU A 82 -17.53 -13.37 -29.89
N ARG A 83 -17.21 -14.04 -28.77
CA ARG A 83 -17.93 -15.23 -28.34
C ARG A 83 -19.41 -14.97 -28.03
N VAL A 84 -19.72 -13.87 -27.33
CA VAL A 84 -21.10 -13.48 -27.00
C VAL A 84 -21.86 -13.13 -28.28
N ARG A 85 -21.25 -12.38 -29.21
CA ARG A 85 -21.86 -12.05 -30.51
C ARG A 85 -22.19 -13.28 -31.34
N ALA A 86 -21.28 -14.26 -31.36
CA ALA A 86 -21.50 -15.50 -32.09
C ALA A 86 -22.61 -16.36 -31.47
N THR A 87 -22.78 -16.31 -30.15
CA THR A 87 -23.76 -17.15 -29.43
C THR A 87 -25.16 -16.53 -29.41
N PHE A 88 -25.24 -15.20 -29.38
CA PHE A 88 -26.49 -14.44 -29.28
C PHE A 88 -26.55 -13.37 -30.39
N PRO A 89 -26.56 -13.77 -31.67
CA PRO A 89 -26.53 -12.84 -32.80
C PRO A 89 -27.74 -11.90 -32.87
N GLU A 90 -28.85 -12.29 -32.25
CA GLU A 90 -30.11 -11.54 -32.19
C GLU A 90 -30.11 -10.43 -31.13
N LEU A 91 -29.14 -10.40 -30.22
CA LEU A 91 -29.08 -9.44 -29.12
C LEU A 91 -28.18 -8.24 -29.42
N THR A 92 -28.41 -7.16 -28.68
CA THR A 92 -27.51 -5.99 -28.75
C THR A 92 -26.25 -6.27 -27.92
N VAL A 93 -25.16 -6.67 -28.57
CA VAL A 93 -23.88 -6.99 -27.90
C VAL A 93 -22.83 -5.92 -28.18
N VAL A 94 -22.42 -5.19 -27.13
CA VAL A 94 -21.53 -4.02 -27.26
C VAL A 94 -20.33 -4.09 -26.30
N PRO A 95 -19.15 -3.58 -26.68
CA PRO A 95 -18.06 -3.36 -25.74
C PRO A 95 -18.37 -2.17 -24.82
N SER A 96 -17.94 -2.24 -23.56
CA SER A 96 -17.95 -1.10 -22.63
C SER A 96 -17.10 0.05 -23.17
N THR A 97 -17.62 1.28 -23.12
CA THR A 97 -16.98 2.48 -23.69
C THR A 97 -16.33 3.40 -22.64
N GLY A 98 -16.61 3.18 -21.36
CA GLY A 98 -16.05 3.96 -20.25
C GLY A 98 -14.79 3.32 -19.65
N PRO A 99 -14.29 3.83 -18.51
CA PRO A 99 -13.21 3.18 -17.77
C PRO A 99 -13.59 1.75 -17.36
N ARG A 100 -12.64 0.83 -17.34
CA ARG A 100 -12.88 -0.57 -16.91
C ARG A 100 -13.60 -0.62 -15.56
N GLY A 101 -14.74 -1.31 -15.51
CA GLY A 101 -15.54 -1.47 -14.29
C GLY A 101 -17.05 -1.59 -14.56
N LEU A 102 -17.76 -2.11 -13.54
CA LEU A 102 -19.19 -2.42 -13.63
C LEU A 102 -20.07 -1.19 -13.87
N SER A 103 -19.80 -0.05 -13.22
CA SER A 103 -20.60 1.18 -13.40
C SER A 103 -20.52 1.71 -14.82
N ALA A 104 -19.32 1.72 -15.41
CA ALA A 104 -19.13 2.13 -16.80
C ALA A 104 -19.85 1.18 -17.77
N ALA A 105 -19.77 -0.14 -17.53
CA ALA A 105 -20.49 -1.12 -18.34
C ALA A 105 -22.01 -0.92 -18.25
N ARG A 106 -22.56 -0.68 -17.04
CA ARG A 106 -23.99 -0.36 -16.87
C ARG A 106 -24.39 0.92 -17.60
N ASN A 107 -23.54 1.95 -17.57
CA ASN A 107 -23.79 3.20 -18.30
C ASN A 107 -23.74 3.02 -19.83
N THR A 108 -22.82 2.19 -20.33
CA THR A 108 -22.82 1.81 -21.75
C THR A 108 -24.11 1.08 -22.12
N GLY A 109 -24.62 0.20 -21.25
CA GLY A 109 -25.91 -0.47 -21.44
C GLY A 109 -27.09 0.50 -21.46
N LEU A 110 -27.11 1.43 -20.50
CA LEU A 110 -28.11 2.52 -20.43
C LEU A 110 -28.12 3.35 -21.71
N ALA A 111 -26.95 3.72 -22.25
CA ALA A 111 -26.84 4.50 -23.48
C ALA A 111 -27.37 3.76 -24.74
N ARG A 112 -27.61 2.44 -24.64
CA ARG A 112 -28.21 1.63 -25.70
C ARG A 112 -29.67 1.26 -25.43
N ALA A 113 -30.19 1.62 -24.27
CA ALA A 113 -31.51 1.19 -23.82
C ALA A 113 -32.65 1.95 -24.50
N ILE A 114 -33.53 1.22 -25.19
CA ILE A 114 -34.71 1.79 -25.86
C ILE A 114 -35.98 1.79 -24.99
N GLY A 115 -36.05 0.90 -23.99
CA GLY A 115 -37.21 0.77 -23.12
C GLY A 115 -37.40 1.95 -22.17
N GLU A 116 -38.65 2.20 -21.78
CA GLU A 116 -39.00 3.18 -20.76
C GLU A 116 -38.41 2.82 -19.38
N ILE A 117 -38.29 1.52 -19.11
CA ILE A 117 -37.64 0.95 -17.93
C ILE A 117 -36.34 0.28 -18.35
N VAL A 118 -35.30 0.42 -17.52
CA VAL A 118 -34.04 -0.31 -17.64
C VAL A 118 -33.89 -1.23 -16.44
N ALA A 119 -33.88 -2.53 -16.69
CA ALA A 119 -33.61 -3.55 -15.68
C ALA A 119 -32.18 -4.06 -15.81
N PHE A 120 -31.52 -4.33 -14.70
CA PHE A 120 -30.15 -4.82 -14.63
C PHE A 120 -30.13 -6.20 -13.97
N LEU A 121 -29.47 -7.14 -14.62
CA LEU A 121 -29.21 -8.49 -14.13
C LEU A 121 -27.70 -8.76 -14.19
N ASP A 122 -27.14 -9.27 -13.10
CA ASP A 122 -25.71 -9.63 -13.06
C ASP A 122 -25.47 -10.94 -13.83
N ASP A 123 -24.26 -11.12 -14.37
CA ASP A 123 -23.87 -12.30 -15.18
C ASP A 123 -23.81 -13.63 -14.42
N ASP A 124 -23.99 -13.59 -13.09
CA ASP A 124 -24.09 -14.71 -12.18
C ASP A 124 -25.46 -14.81 -11.48
N ALA A 125 -26.49 -14.16 -12.03
CA ALA A 125 -27.89 -14.25 -11.59
C ALA A 125 -28.81 -14.81 -12.70
N GLU A 126 -29.77 -15.66 -12.31
CA GLU A 126 -30.78 -16.24 -13.18
C GLU A 126 -32.17 -15.75 -12.72
N ALA A 127 -32.93 -15.10 -13.60
CA ALA A 127 -34.24 -14.56 -13.27
C ALA A 127 -35.33 -15.66 -13.29
N GLU A 128 -36.26 -15.62 -12.34
CA GLU A 128 -37.46 -16.48 -12.41
C GLU A 128 -38.35 -16.04 -13.59
N PRO A 129 -39.16 -16.93 -14.20
CA PRO A 129 -39.93 -16.63 -15.41
C PRO A 129 -40.86 -15.41 -15.32
N ASP A 130 -41.40 -15.14 -14.12
CA ASP A 130 -42.30 -14.02 -13.86
C ASP A 130 -41.58 -12.73 -13.41
N TRP A 131 -40.24 -12.69 -13.41
CA TRP A 131 -39.45 -11.58 -12.87
C TRP A 131 -39.82 -10.20 -13.44
N LEU A 132 -39.90 -10.05 -14.76
CA LEU A 132 -40.35 -8.81 -15.40
C LEU A 132 -41.84 -8.52 -15.14
N ALA A 133 -42.67 -9.56 -15.09
CA ALA A 133 -44.11 -9.42 -14.78
C ALA A 133 -44.34 -8.94 -13.35
N ARG A 134 -43.42 -9.20 -12.42
CA ARG A 134 -43.45 -8.69 -11.03
C ARG A 134 -42.90 -7.27 -10.90
N LEU A 135 -41.84 -6.92 -11.64
CA LEU A 135 -41.22 -5.58 -11.54
C LEU A 135 -42.06 -4.48 -12.20
N LEU A 136 -42.59 -4.74 -13.40
CA LEU A 136 -43.14 -3.69 -14.27
C LEU A 136 -44.46 -3.05 -13.79
N PRO A 137 -45.41 -3.76 -13.15
CA PRO A 137 -46.68 -3.17 -12.72
C PRO A 137 -46.51 -1.98 -11.77
N HIS A 138 -45.45 -1.97 -10.95
CA HIS A 138 -45.16 -0.89 -10.01
C HIS A 138 -44.90 0.46 -10.69
N TYR A 139 -44.46 0.47 -11.96
CA TYR A 139 -44.22 1.70 -12.72
C TYR A 139 -45.50 2.31 -13.33
N GLN A 140 -46.67 1.81 -13.00
CA GLN A 140 -47.91 2.55 -13.27
C GLN A 140 -48.04 3.77 -12.36
N ASP A 141 -47.46 3.72 -11.16
CA ASP A 141 -47.30 4.90 -10.32
C ASP A 141 -46.08 5.69 -10.81
N GLU A 142 -46.31 6.91 -11.28
CA GLU A 142 -45.26 7.81 -11.77
C GLU A 142 -44.22 8.13 -10.69
N ARG A 143 -44.62 8.08 -9.41
CA ARG A 143 -43.72 8.28 -8.27
C ARG A 143 -42.71 7.14 -8.12
N VAL A 144 -42.98 5.94 -8.64
CA VAL A 144 -42.04 4.82 -8.56
C VAL A 144 -40.88 5.05 -9.53
N LEU A 145 -39.70 5.35 -8.96
CA LEU A 145 -38.48 5.63 -9.71
C LEU A 145 -37.70 4.35 -10.01
N ALA A 146 -37.72 3.40 -9.07
CA ALA A 146 -36.95 2.17 -9.11
C ALA A 146 -37.64 1.04 -8.34
N VAL A 147 -37.43 -0.19 -8.79
CA VAL A 147 -37.94 -1.41 -8.14
C VAL A 147 -36.79 -2.39 -8.03
N GLY A 148 -36.57 -2.94 -6.84
CA GLY A 148 -35.60 -4.00 -6.60
C GLY A 148 -36.30 -5.30 -6.24
N GLY A 149 -35.75 -6.43 -6.66
CA GLY A 149 -36.30 -7.73 -6.34
C GLY A 149 -35.49 -8.51 -5.30
N HIS A 150 -35.97 -9.71 -4.96
CA HIS A 150 -35.32 -10.61 -4.01
C HIS A 150 -34.24 -11.45 -4.70
N ALA A 151 -33.02 -11.43 -4.18
CA ALA A 151 -31.90 -12.26 -4.67
C ALA A 151 -31.70 -13.49 -3.77
N VAL A 152 -32.09 -14.66 -4.26
CA VAL A 152 -31.97 -15.95 -3.57
C VAL A 152 -30.55 -16.50 -3.75
N PRO A 153 -29.83 -16.87 -2.68
CA PRO A 153 -28.50 -17.44 -2.80
C PRO A 153 -28.56 -18.88 -3.35
N ALA A 154 -28.07 -19.07 -4.57
CA ALA A 154 -27.90 -20.39 -5.19
C ALA A 154 -26.49 -20.91 -4.93
N TRP A 155 -26.33 -21.67 -3.85
CA TRP A 155 -25.01 -22.13 -3.40
C TRP A 155 -24.47 -23.27 -4.26
N GLU A 156 -23.21 -23.16 -4.67
CA GLU A 156 -22.49 -24.24 -5.37
C GLU A 156 -22.16 -25.43 -4.45
N GLN A 157 -22.06 -25.18 -3.15
CA GLN A 157 -21.93 -26.18 -2.07
C GLN A 157 -22.90 -25.83 -0.95
N GLU A 158 -23.01 -26.65 0.09
CA GLU A 158 -23.84 -26.28 1.24
C GLU A 158 -23.44 -24.94 1.86
N ARG A 159 -24.44 -24.19 2.31
CA ARG A 159 -24.24 -22.93 3.04
C ARG A 159 -23.34 -23.18 4.26
N PRO A 160 -22.26 -22.41 4.46
CA PRO A 160 -21.42 -22.56 5.64
C PRO A 160 -22.21 -22.33 6.93
N ARG A 161 -22.13 -23.28 7.88
CA ARG A 161 -22.88 -23.22 9.15
C ARG A 161 -22.59 -21.96 9.98
N TRP A 162 -21.43 -21.34 9.78
CA TRP A 162 -21.01 -20.12 10.46
C TRP A 162 -21.55 -18.83 9.84
N LEU A 163 -22.01 -18.84 8.58
CA LEU A 163 -22.43 -17.63 7.89
C LEU A 163 -23.88 -17.26 8.27
N PRO A 164 -24.10 -16.12 8.95
CA PRO A 164 -25.45 -15.68 9.37
C PRO A 164 -26.26 -15.13 8.18
N PRO A 165 -27.57 -15.43 8.05
CA PRO A 165 -28.45 -14.89 6.99
C PRO A 165 -28.54 -13.35 6.95
N GLU A 166 -28.26 -12.69 8.07
CA GLU A 166 -28.08 -11.24 8.15
C GLU A 166 -26.97 -10.77 7.18
N PHE A 167 -25.93 -11.57 6.96
CA PHE A 167 -24.81 -11.20 6.10
C PHE A 167 -24.93 -11.73 4.66
N ASP A 168 -26.11 -12.12 4.18
CA ASP A 168 -26.24 -12.61 2.80
C ASP A 168 -25.93 -11.55 1.74
N TRP A 169 -26.01 -10.26 2.09
CA TRP A 169 -25.50 -9.17 1.26
C TRP A 169 -23.99 -9.28 0.96
N VAL A 170 -23.21 -9.98 1.80
CA VAL A 170 -21.77 -10.25 1.55
C VAL A 170 -21.60 -11.05 0.27
N VAL A 171 -22.50 -12.00 0.02
CA VAL A 171 -22.46 -12.85 -1.17
C VAL A 171 -23.30 -12.30 -2.31
N GLY A 172 -23.87 -11.10 -2.17
CA GLY A 172 -24.65 -10.42 -3.22
C GLY A 172 -26.13 -10.80 -3.23
N CYS A 173 -26.66 -11.29 -2.12
CA CYS A 173 -28.03 -11.78 -2.01
C CYS A 173 -28.88 -10.95 -1.04
N SER A 174 -30.19 -11.13 -1.11
CA SER A 174 -31.13 -10.58 -0.14
C SER A 174 -30.85 -11.17 1.24
N PHE A 175 -31.07 -10.38 2.28
CA PHE A 175 -30.62 -10.69 3.63
C PHE A 175 -31.70 -10.45 4.68
N THR A 176 -31.56 -11.12 5.83
CA THR A 176 -32.50 -10.93 6.94
C THR A 176 -32.44 -9.48 7.42
N GLY A 177 -33.60 -8.82 7.46
CA GLY A 177 -33.73 -7.40 7.76
C GLY A 177 -34.29 -6.56 6.61
N GLN A 178 -34.47 -7.16 5.43
CA GLN A 178 -35.24 -6.57 4.33
C GLN A 178 -36.75 -6.83 4.50
N PRO A 179 -37.62 -6.03 3.85
CA PRO A 179 -39.06 -6.27 3.84
C PRO A 179 -39.41 -7.64 3.27
N THR A 180 -40.46 -8.27 3.79
CA THR A 180 -41.02 -9.54 3.28
C THR A 180 -42.25 -9.32 2.39
N GLU A 181 -42.73 -8.08 2.32
CA GLU A 181 -43.83 -7.63 1.49
C GLU A 181 -43.36 -6.43 0.66
N VAL A 182 -44.16 -6.02 -0.32
CA VAL A 182 -43.88 -4.84 -1.13
C VAL A 182 -43.77 -3.63 -0.22
N ALA A 183 -42.62 -2.96 -0.23
CA ALA A 183 -42.40 -1.83 0.65
C ALA A 183 -41.42 -0.81 0.06
N PRO A 184 -41.54 0.48 0.44
CA PRO A 184 -40.54 1.48 0.13
C PRO A 184 -39.22 1.15 0.83
N VAL A 185 -38.12 1.21 0.08
CA VAL A 185 -36.76 1.03 0.58
C VAL A 185 -35.89 2.22 0.22
N ARG A 186 -34.73 2.32 0.88
CA ARG A 186 -33.76 3.35 0.53
C ARG A 186 -33.06 3.04 -0.79
N ASN A 187 -32.70 1.78 -1.00
CA ASN A 187 -31.93 1.32 -2.14
C ASN A 187 -32.21 -0.16 -2.45
N VAL A 188 -31.95 -0.53 -3.70
CA VAL A 188 -32.09 -1.88 -4.24
C VAL A 188 -30.74 -2.63 -4.20
N ILE A 189 -30.73 -3.92 -4.59
CA ILE A 189 -29.51 -4.74 -4.72
C ILE A 189 -29.11 -4.80 -6.20
N GLY A 190 -27.82 -4.64 -6.48
CA GLY A 190 -27.30 -4.48 -7.86
C GLY A 190 -27.58 -5.63 -8.83
N CYS A 191 -27.77 -6.86 -8.33
CA CYS A 191 -28.04 -8.03 -9.16
C CYS A 191 -29.53 -8.21 -9.52
N ASN A 192 -30.43 -7.41 -8.95
CA ASN A 192 -31.87 -7.49 -9.17
C ASN A 192 -32.50 -6.11 -8.97
N MET A 193 -32.43 -5.27 -10.01
CA MET A 193 -32.93 -3.90 -9.95
C MET A 193 -33.44 -3.40 -11.30
N SER A 194 -34.42 -2.51 -11.27
CA SER A 194 -34.90 -1.75 -12.41
C SER A 194 -35.11 -0.29 -12.06
N PHE A 195 -35.03 0.58 -13.07
CA PHE A 195 -35.22 2.03 -12.95
C PHE A 195 -36.00 2.57 -14.15
N ARG A 196 -36.72 3.67 -13.96
CA ARG A 196 -37.16 4.49 -15.10
C ARG A 196 -35.93 5.01 -15.86
N ARG A 197 -35.91 4.85 -17.18
CA ARG A 197 -34.81 5.34 -18.02
C ARG A 197 -34.61 6.85 -17.86
N SER A 198 -35.72 7.60 -17.86
CA SER A 198 -35.72 9.06 -17.68
C SER A 198 -35.07 9.52 -16.36
N VAL A 199 -35.14 8.70 -15.31
CA VAL A 199 -34.50 8.99 -14.02
C VAL A 199 -32.99 8.72 -14.09
N LEU A 200 -32.58 7.64 -14.76
CA LEU A 200 -31.17 7.33 -14.96
C LEU A 200 -30.48 8.38 -15.85
N GLU A 201 -31.13 8.83 -16.92
CA GLU A 201 -30.60 9.84 -17.84
C GLU A 201 -30.38 11.18 -17.12
N ARG A 202 -31.37 11.65 -16.35
CA ARG A 202 -31.26 12.92 -15.60
C ARG A 202 -30.22 12.87 -14.47
N THR A 203 -29.86 11.68 -14.00
CA THR A 203 -28.82 11.48 -12.98
C THR A 203 -27.46 11.03 -13.53
N ALA A 204 -27.32 11.03 -14.87
CA ALA A 204 -26.12 10.59 -15.58
C ALA A 204 -25.69 9.14 -15.25
N GLY A 205 -26.64 8.27 -14.91
CA GLY A 205 -26.40 6.86 -14.62
C GLY A 205 -25.60 6.61 -13.34
N PHE A 206 -24.77 5.56 -13.35
CA PHE A 206 -23.94 5.11 -12.22
C PHE A 206 -22.62 5.89 -12.16
N ASP A 207 -22.18 6.28 -10.97
CA ASP A 207 -20.88 6.96 -10.79
C ASP A 207 -19.70 5.99 -11.08
N PRO A 208 -18.82 6.27 -12.07
CA PRO A 208 -17.66 5.42 -12.39
C PRO A 208 -16.61 5.34 -11.27
N ALA A 209 -16.65 6.24 -10.28
CA ALA A 209 -15.81 6.16 -9.09
C ALA A 209 -16.26 5.07 -8.10
N LEU A 210 -17.47 4.52 -8.30
CA LEU A 210 -18.03 3.37 -7.60
C LEU A 210 -18.15 2.17 -8.55
N GLY A 211 -18.39 0.98 -8.00
CA GLY A 211 -18.54 -0.25 -8.77
C GLY A 211 -17.26 -1.10 -8.86
N ARG A 212 -17.46 -2.40 -9.09
CA ARG A 212 -16.37 -3.39 -9.08
C ARG A 212 -15.47 -3.23 -10.30
N VAL A 213 -14.15 -3.28 -10.07
CA VAL A 213 -13.12 -3.36 -11.12
C VAL A 213 -12.31 -4.63 -10.91
N GLY A 214 -12.54 -5.66 -11.74
CA GLY A 214 -11.92 -6.97 -11.59
C GLY A 214 -12.18 -7.59 -10.20
N ARG A 215 -11.11 -7.83 -9.42
CA ARG A 215 -11.21 -8.36 -8.04
C ARG A 215 -11.26 -7.28 -6.96
N THR A 216 -11.23 -6.00 -7.33
CA THR A 216 -11.17 -4.88 -6.38
C THR A 216 -12.57 -4.57 -5.84
N PRO A 217 -12.79 -4.72 -4.53
CA PRO A 217 -14.11 -4.61 -3.92
C PRO A 217 -14.40 -3.15 -3.52
N VAL A 218 -14.73 -2.31 -4.49
CA VAL A 218 -15.53 -1.11 -4.24
C VAL A 218 -16.90 -1.38 -4.86
N GLY A 219 -17.97 -1.21 -4.09
CA GLY A 219 -19.35 -1.35 -4.55
C GLY A 219 -20.23 -0.22 -4.01
N CYS A 220 -21.55 -0.44 -3.99
CA CYS A 220 -22.59 0.51 -3.55
C CYS A 220 -22.94 1.59 -4.58
N GLU A 221 -22.67 1.35 -5.86
CA GLU A 221 -23.05 2.21 -6.97
C GLU A 221 -24.58 2.38 -7.05
N GLU A 222 -25.35 1.33 -6.81
CA GLU A 222 -26.81 1.35 -6.75
C GLU A 222 -27.32 2.08 -5.51
N THR A 223 -26.60 1.97 -4.38
CA THR A 223 -26.97 2.70 -3.15
C THR A 223 -26.84 4.20 -3.36
N GLU A 224 -25.73 4.64 -3.95
CA GLU A 224 -25.49 6.06 -4.25
C GLU A 224 -26.53 6.58 -5.25
N LEU A 225 -26.77 5.84 -6.34
CA LEU A 225 -27.76 6.19 -7.35
C LEU A 225 -29.17 6.33 -6.75
N CYS A 226 -29.64 5.36 -5.94
CA CYS A 226 -30.96 5.42 -5.30
C CYS A 226 -31.14 6.67 -4.41
N ILE A 227 -30.08 7.12 -3.74
CA ILE A 227 -30.14 8.33 -2.91
C ILE A 227 -30.12 9.57 -3.79
N ARG A 228 -29.34 9.58 -4.88
CA ARG A 228 -29.28 10.67 -5.84
C ARG A 228 -30.61 10.88 -6.56
N VAL A 229 -31.26 9.82 -7.02
CA VAL A 229 -32.57 9.91 -7.71
C VAL A 229 -33.67 10.41 -6.78
N ARG A 230 -33.69 9.99 -5.50
CA ARG A 230 -34.67 10.48 -4.50
C ARG A 230 -34.46 11.94 -4.10
N ARG A 231 -33.25 12.49 -4.30
CA ARG A 231 -33.00 13.93 -4.12
C ARG A 231 -33.47 14.75 -5.30
N LEU A 232 -33.35 14.18 -6.50
CA LEU A 232 -33.86 14.80 -7.72
C LEU A 232 -35.40 14.81 -7.72
N GLU A 233 -36.01 13.75 -7.21
CA GLU A 233 -37.46 13.55 -7.14
C GLU A 233 -37.89 13.25 -5.69
N PRO A 234 -38.13 14.28 -4.85
CA PRO A 234 -38.44 14.11 -3.43
C PRO A 234 -39.69 13.28 -3.15
N GLU A 235 -40.71 13.38 -4.00
CA GLU A 235 -41.95 12.60 -3.94
C GLU A 235 -41.79 11.18 -4.52
N GLY A 236 -40.61 10.88 -5.07
CA GLY A 236 -40.32 9.63 -5.73
C GLY A 236 -39.95 8.50 -4.77
N MET A 237 -40.37 7.29 -5.12
CA MET A 237 -40.24 6.07 -4.32
C MET A 237 -39.31 5.06 -4.98
N VAL A 238 -38.53 4.39 -4.15
CA VAL A 238 -37.80 3.17 -4.52
C VAL A 238 -38.48 2.01 -3.82
N LEU A 239 -39.01 1.06 -4.58
CA LEU A 239 -39.75 -0.07 -4.03
C LEU A 239 -38.89 -1.34 -3.99
N TYR A 240 -39.23 -2.23 -3.06
CA TYR A 240 -38.73 -3.58 -3.01
C TYR A 240 -39.89 -4.54 -3.22
N GLU A 241 -39.81 -5.39 -4.25
CA GLU A 241 -40.79 -6.41 -4.62
C GLU A 241 -40.20 -7.80 -4.32
N PRO A 242 -40.50 -8.40 -3.15
CA PRO A 242 -39.91 -9.67 -2.76
C PRO A 242 -40.30 -10.84 -3.69
N ALA A 243 -41.42 -10.75 -4.42
CA ALA A 243 -41.83 -11.78 -5.36
C ALA A 243 -41.00 -11.78 -6.66
N ALA A 244 -40.37 -10.65 -7.02
CA ALA A 244 -39.49 -10.55 -8.19
C ALA A 244 -38.15 -11.22 -7.87
N GLN A 245 -38.03 -12.52 -8.12
CA GLN A 245 -36.88 -13.31 -7.68
C GLN A 245 -35.82 -13.52 -8.74
N VAL A 246 -34.56 -13.50 -8.31
CA VAL A 246 -33.41 -14.01 -9.08
C VAL A 246 -32.63 -15.01 -8.22
N ARG A 247 -32.10 -16.06 -8.84
CA ARG A 247 -31.16 -17.00 -8.22
C ARG A 247 -29.74 -16.53 -8.50
N HIS A 248 -29.07 -16.06 -7.46
CA HIS A 248 -27.72 -15.51 -7.57
C HIS A 248 -26.68 -16.53 -7.12
N ARG A 249 -25.80 -16.95 -8.03
CA ARG A 249 -24.84 -18.03 -7.80
C ARG A 249 -23.78 -17.64 -6.77
N VAL A 250 -23.65 -18.46 -5.73
CA VAL A 250 -22.63 -18.29 -4.68
C VAL A 250 -21.56 -19.36 -4.85
N THR A 251 -20.41 -18.94 -5.38
CA THR A 251 -19.25 -19.81 -5.61
C THR A 251 -18.55 -20.19 -4.31
N VAL A 252 -17.83 -21.31 -4.32
CA VAL A 252 -17.05 -21.80 -3.17
C VAL A 252 -16.07 -20.76 -2.58
N ASP A 253 -15.48 -19.90 -3.41
CA ASP A 253 -14.55 -18.87 -2.92
C ASP A 253 -15.27 -17.74 -2.15
N ARG A 254 -16.54 -17.46 -2.48
CA ARG A 254 -17.40 -16.50 -1.77
C ARG A 254 -17.93 -17.07 -0.44
N ALA A 255 -17.96 -18.38 -0.28
CA ALA A 255 -18.37 -19.08 0.94
C ALA A 255 -17.26 -19.19 2.02
N THR A 256 -16.17 -18.43 1.89
CA THR A 256 -15.01 -18.51 2.81
C THR A 256 -14.96 -17.38 3.84
N TRP A 257 -14.41 -17.67 5.03
CA TRP A 257 -14.18 -16.65 6.07
C TRP A 257 -13.28 -15.49 5.57
N ARG A 258 -12.33 -15.80 4.69
CA ARG A 258 -11.46 -14.83 4.05
C ARG A 258 -12.27 -13.84 3.20
N TYR A 259 -13.13 -14.36 2.34
CA TYR A 259 -13.99 -13.53 1.49
C TYR A 259 -14.94 -12.68 2.34
N PHE A 260 -15.58 -13.28 3.35
CA PHE A 260 -16.45 -12.57 4.29
C PHE A 260 -15.76 -11.35 4.92
N ARG A 261 -14.60 -11.54 5.54
CA ARG A 261 -13.83 -10.43 6.15
C ARG A 261 -13.43 -9.37 5.12
N GLN A 262 -12.93 -9.80 3.96
CA GLN A 262 -12.53 -8.87 2.91
C GLN A 262 -13.73 -8.02 2.44
N ARG A 263 -14.87 -8.67 2.18
CA ARG A 263 -16.09 -8.02 1.72
C ARG A 263 -16.69 -7.07 2.76
N CYS A 264 -16.68 -7.44 4.04
CA CYS A 264 -17.10 -6.55 5.13
C CYS A 264 -16.23 -5.29 5.23
N PHE A 265 -14.90 -5.45 5.19
CA PHE A 265 -13.98 -4.31 5.26
C PHE A 265 -14.19 -3.35 4.08
N SER A 266 -14.38 -3.91 2.90
CA SER A 266 -14.67 -3.19 1.68
C SER A 266 -16.01 -2.46 1.70
N GLU A 267 -17.05 -3.11 2.25
CA GLU A 267 -18.35 -2.46 2.46
C GLU A 267 -18.19 -1.21 3.32
N GLY A 268 -17.42 -1.30 4.42
CA GLY A 268 -17.13 -0.15 5.27
C GLY A 268 -16.51 1.00 4.49
N ARG A 269 -15.52 0.72 3.63
CA ARG A 269 -14.89 1.72 2.77
C ARG A 269 -15.88 2.32 1.76
N SER A 270 -16.70 1.49 1.11
CA SER A 270 -17.74 1.96 0.20
C SER A 270 -18.76 2.86 0.90
N LYS A 271 -19.21 2.51 2.11
CA LYS A 271 -20.15 3.34 2.88
C LYS A 271 -19.55 4.69 3.30
N ALA A 272 -18.23 4.78 3.51
CA ALA A 272 -17.57 6.06 3.72
C ALA A 272 -17.57 6.94 2.45
N VAL A 273 -17.47 6.32 1.27
CA VAL A 273 -17.60 7.03 -0.02
C VAL A 273 -19.05 7.46 -0.26
N VAL A 274 -20.03 6.59 -0.04
CA VAL A 274 -21.46 6.92 -0.16
C VAL A 274 -21.84 8.04 0.82
N ALA A 275 -21.48 7.93 2.09
CA ALA A 275 -21.72 8.97 3.09
C ALA A 275 -21.06 10.32 2.74
N ARG A 276 -20.00 10.32 1.92
CA ARG A 276 -19.39 11.54 1.38
C ARG A 276 -20.23 12.13 0.25
N LEU A 277 -20.63 11.31 -0.73
CA LEU A 277 -21.37 11.76 -1.91
C LEU A 277 -22.77 12.25 -1.53
N VAL A 278 -23.40 11.59 -0.56
CA VAL A 278 -24.79 11.85 -0.19
C VAL A 278 -25.00 12.25 1.26
N GLY A 279 -23.96 12.57 2.01
CA GLY A 279 -24.08 12.90 3.43
C GLY A 279 -24.31 11.68 4.33
N SER A 280 -23.80 11.74 5.56
CA SER A 280 -23.83 10.61 6.51
C SER A 280 -25.24 10.21 6.91
N ASP A 281 -26.17 11.17 7.00
CA ASP A 281 -27.50 10.85 7.48
C ASP A 281 -28.31 10.02 6.49
N ALA A 282 -28.29 10.40 5.22
CA ALA A 282 -28.90 9.62 4.14
C ALA A 282 -28.05 8.36 3.79
N GLY A 283 -26.73 8.48 3.82
CA GLY A 283 -25.80 7.40 3.45
C GLY A 283 -25.78 6.22 4.42
N LEU A 284 -26.08 6.44 5.71
CA LEU A 284 -26.02 5.43 6.79
C LEU A 284 -27.36 5.18 7.51
N ALA A 285 -28.48 5.73 7.03
CA ALA A 285 -29.79 5.60 7.70
C ALA A 285 -30.18 4.12 7.91
N THR A 286 -30.13 3.32 6.84
CA THR A 286 -30.47 1.89 6.89
C THR A 286 -29.49 1.12 7.77
N GLU A 287 -28.20 1.44 7.70
CA GLU A 287 -27.12 0.79 8.44
C GLU A 287 -27.24 1.04 9.95
N ARG A 288 -27.70 2.22 10.38
CA ARG A 288 -27.99 2.52 11.80
C ARG A 288 -29.13 1.67 12.34
N ALA A 289 -30.23 1.55 11.59
CA ALA A 289 -31.33 0.67 11.99
C ALA A 289 -30.89 -0.80 12.03
N TYR A 290 -30.13 -1.21 11.02
CA TYR A 290 -29.61 -2.57 10.85
C TYR A 290 -28.67 -3.00 12.00
N THR A 291 -27.75 -2.13 12.40
CA THR A 291 -26.81 -2.37 13.51
C THR A 291 -27.46 -2.31 14.89
N ARG A 292 -28.55 -1.54 15.05
CA ARG A 292 -29.28 -1.43 16.33
C ARG A 292 -30.35 -2.50 16.53
N ARG A 293 -30.96 -3.01 15.45
CA ARG A 293 -32.10 -3.93 15.52
C ARG A 293 -31.77 -5.31 14.98
N THR A 294 -31.32 -5.39 13.73
CA THR A 294 -31.16 -6.66 13.01
C THR A 294 -29.98 -7.49 13.53
N LEU A 295 -28.79 -6.90 13.65
CA LEU A 295 -27.61 -7.64 14.11
C LEU A 295 -27.74 -8.13 15.56
N PRO A 296 -28.21 -7.32 16.53
CA PRO A 296 -28.43 -7.82 17.90
C PRO A 296 -29.51 -8.89 17.97
N ALA A 297 -30.57 -8.79 17.16
CA ALA A 297 -31.59 -9.84 17.07
C ALA A 297 -30.99 -11.15 16.53
N GLY A 298 -30.09 -11.07 15.54
CA GLY A 298 -29.34 -12.21 15.02
C GLY A 298 -28.45 -12.88 16.07
N VAL A 299 -27.72 -12.10 16.86
CA VAL A 299 -26.92 -12.62 17.99
C VAL A 299 -27.79 -13.31 19.03
N ARG A 300 -28.91 -12.69 19.43
CA ARG A 300 -29.86 -13.32 20.38
C ARG A 300 -30.44 -14.62 19.83
N ARG A 301 -30.79 -14.66 18.54
CA ARG A 301 -31.26 -15.87 17.86
C ARG A 301 -30.20 -16.97 17.87
N GLY A 302 -28.94 -16.64 17.54
CA GLY A 302 -27.82 -17.59 17.60
C GLY A 302 -27.60 -18.15 19.01
N LEU A 303 -27.67 -17.31 20.04
CA LEU A 303 -27.56 -17.76 21.44
C LEU A 303 -28.74 -18.63 21.90
N ARG A 304 -29.97 -18.36 21.43
CA ARG A 304 -31.14 -19.22 21.69
C ARG A 304 -30.99 -20.58 21.00
N GLN A 305 -30.50 -20.62 19.76
CA GLN A 305 -30.25 -21.86 19.02
C GLN A 305 -29.23 -22.76 19.73
N VAL A 306 -28.24 -22.17 20.39
CA VAL A 306 -27.26 -22.91 21.20
C VAL A 306 -27.92 -23.58 22.40
N ARG A 307 -28.83 -22.88 23.08
CA ARG A 307 -29.63 -23.46 24.17
C ARG A 307 -30.57 -24.57 23.69
N ALA A 308 -30.98 -24.51 22.43
CA ALA A 308 -31.80 -25.54 21.77
C ALA A 308 -30.96 -26.67 21.11
N GLY A 309 -29.64 -26.72 21.34
CA GLY A 309 -28.76 -27.80 20.87
C GLY A 309 -28.01 -27.55 19.56
N ASP A 310 -28.28 -26.47 18.83
CA ASP A 310 -27.53 -26.12 17.61
C ASP A 310 -26.27 -25.30 17.93
N ARG A 311 -25.14 -26.00 18.02
CA ARG A 311 -23.80 -25.41 18.25
C ARG A 311 -23.37 -24.42 17.15
N GLY A 312 -23.99 -24.46 15.96
CA GLY A 312 -23.75 -23.48 14.89
C GLY A 312 -24.19 -22.06 15.26
N GLY A 313 -25.10 -21.91 16.22
CA GLY A 313 -25.57 -20.60 16.69
C GLY A 313 -24.45 -19.73 17.28
N LEU A 314 -23.48 -20.31 17.99
CA LEU A 314 -22.31 -19.56 18.51
C LEU A 314 -21.44 -19.03 17.38
N LEU A 315 -21.21 -19.84 16.33
CA LEU A 315 -20.40 -19.44 15.17
C LEU A 315 -21.05 -18.29 14.41
N ARG A 316 -22.37 -18.34 14.20
CA ARG A 316 -23.14 -17.25 13.56
C ARG A 316 -23.12 -15.98 14.38
N SER A 317 -23.31 -16.06 15.70
CA SER A 317 -23.19 -14.90 16.59
C SER A 317 -21.80 -14.27 16.55
N GLY A 318 -20.74 -15.08 16.59
CA GLY A 318 -19.36 -14.62 16.45
C GLY A 318 -19.10 -13.96 15.09
N ALA A 319 -19.65 -14.53 14.01
CA ALA A 319 -19.55 -13.96 12.67
C ALA A 319 -20.25 -12.61 12.55
N ILE A 320 -21.42 -12.42 13.18
CA ILE A 320 -22.11 -11.12 13.21
C ILE A 320 -21.23 -10.04 13.86
N VAL A 321 -20.67 -10.34 15.04
CA VAL A 321 -19.81 -9.39 15.78
C VAL A 321 -18.55 -9.07 14.97
N ALA A 322 -17.86 -10.10 14.47
CA ALA A 322 -16.65 -9.91 13.68
C ALA A 322 -16.91 -9.14 12.38
N GLY A 323 -18.00 -9.46 11.67
CA GLY A 323 -18.41 -8.76 10.46
C GLY A 323 -18.65 -7.27 10.72
N LEU A 324 -19.37 -6.93 11.79
CA LEU A 324 -19.61 -5.54 12.18
C LEU A 324 -18.30 -4.78 12.50
N LEU A 325 -17.43 -5.38 13.32
CA LEU A 325 -16.15 -4.76 13.69
C LEU A 325 -15.25 -4.53 12.47
N VAL A 326 -15.20 -5.49 11.55
CA VAL A 326 -14.40 -5.40 10.32
C VAL A 326 -14.97 -4.33 9.38
N THR A 327 -16.29 -4.25 9.23
CA THR A 327 -16.95 -3.18 8.47
C THR A 327 -16.69 -1.81 9.08
N ALA A 328 -16.80 -1.67 10.41
CA ALA A 328 -16.50 -0.43 11.12
C ALA A 328 -15.04 0.00 10.93
N ALA A 329 -14.08 -0.94 11.01
CA ALA A 329 -12.67 -0.67 10.73
C ALA A 329 -12.46 -0.19 9.28
N GLY A 330 -13.15 -0.79 8.31
CA GLY A 330 -13.14 -0.34 6.92
C GLY A 330 -13.64 1.09 6.76
N TYR A 331 -14.77 1.42 7.38
CA TYR A 331 -15.36 2.76 7.37
C TYR A 331 -14.43 3.80 8.03
N LEU A 332 -13.92 3.51 9.22
CA LEU A 332 -12.97 4.37 9.93
C LEU A 332 -11.67 4.55 9.15
N SER A 333 -11.16 3.52 8.48
CA SER A 333 -9.95 3.64 7.65
C SER A 333 -10.15 4.61 6.48
N ALA A 334 -11.33 4.57 5.84
CA ALA A 334 -11.66 5.50 4.75
C ALA A 334 -11.92 6.92 5.27
N GLN A 335 -12.54 7.07 6.44
CA GLN A 335 -12.69 8.37 7.09
C GLN A 335 -11.36 8.95 7.56
N ALA A 336 -10.44 8.14 8.08
CA ALA A 336 -9.10 8.60 8.48
C ALA A 336 -8.28 9.05 7.27
N LEU A 337 -8.31 8.28 6.17
CA LEU A 337 -7.74 8.71 4.89
C LEU A 337 -8.37 10.03 4.40
N ARG A 338 -9.67 10.25 4.66
CA ARG A 338 -10.37 11.49 4.34
C ARG A 338 -10.01 12.62 5.29
N ALA A 339 -9.90 12.42 6.60
CA ALA A 339 -9.44 13.46 7.52
C ALA A 339 -8.06 13.94 7.08
N SER A 340 -7.17 13.01 6.71
CA SER A 340 -5.89 13.34 6.08
C SER A 340 -5.99 14.04 4.71
N GLN A 341 -7.09 13.89 3.96
CA GLN A 341 -7.36 14.58 2.69
C GLN A 341 -8.17 15.89 2.85
N ALA A 342 -8.96 16.05 3.90
CA ALA A 342 -9.80 17.21 4.20
C ALA A 342 -9.00 18.26 4.97
N THR A 343 -8.09 17.83 5.84
CA THR A 343 -6.98 18.68 6.33
C THR A 343 -6.03 19.08 5.19
N SER A 344 -6.10 18.40 4.03
CA SER A 344 -5.46 18.81 2.78
C SER A 344 -6.38 19.65 1.86
N ALA A 345 -7.67 19.83 2.19
CA ALA A 345 -8.65 20.58 1.39
C ALA A 345 -9.03 21.94 2.01
N GLN A 346 -8.76 22.15 3.30
CA GLN A 346 -8.70 23.48 3.91
C GLN A 346 -7.28 23.78 4.37
N ALA A 347 -6.43 24.12 3.41
CA ALA A 347 -5.21 24.89 3.59
C ALA A 347 -5.07 25.80 2.34
N PRO A 348 -4.55 27.02 2.50
CA PRO A 348 -4.50 28.05 1.45
C PRO A 348 -3.68 27.57 0.26
N ARG A 349 -3.87 28.19 -0.93
CA ARG A 349 -3.02 28.09 -2.15
C ARG A 349 -2.26 26.75 -2.28
N ARG A 350 -2.73 25.83 -3.13
CA ARG A 350 -2.03 24.60 -3.59
C ARG A 350 -0.53 24.64 -3.21
N ARG A 351 -0.17 24.09 -2.05
CA ARG A 351 1.21 24.12 -1.55
C ARG A 351 2.07 23.49 -2.64
N ALA A 352 3.10 24.22 -3.09
CA ALA A 352 3.92 23.76 -4.19
C ALA A 352 4.52 22.39 -3.85
N ASP A 353 4.45 21.46 -4.80
CA ASP A 353 5.20 20.21 -4.72
C ASP A 353 6.69 20.57 -4.52
N PRO A 354 7.47 19.77 -3.77
CA PRO A 354 8.87 20.06 -3.57
C PRO A 354 9.59 20.09 -4.92
N ALA A 355 10.43 21.11 -5.12
CA ALA A 355 11.26 21.22 -6.32
C ALA A 355 12.27 20.07 -6.37
N PRO A 356 12.64 19.58 -7.57
CA PRO A 356 13.69 18.58 -7.74
C PRO A 356 14.99 18.97 -7.04
N VAL A 357 15.71 17.98 -6.51
CA VAL A 357 17.01 18.16 -5.86
C VAL A 357 18.08 17.42 -6.66
N ARG A 358 19.13 18.14 -7.07
CA ARG A 358 20.26 17.55 -7.79
C ARG A 358 21.08 16.72 -6.82
N VAL A 359 21.28 15.44 -7.09
CA VAL A 359 22.18 14.61 -6.28
C VAL A 359 23.57 14.57 -6.92
N LEU A 360 24.62 14.76 -6.12
CA LEU A 360 26.01 14.58 -6.56
C LEU A 360 26.90 14.10 -5.41
N ALA A 361 28.05 13.54 -5.77
CA ALA A 361 29.14 13.23 -4.86
C ALA A 361 30.40 13.97 -5.31
N VAL A 362 31.17 14.48 -4.36
CA VAL A 362 32.43 15.18 -4.62
C VAL A 362 33.55 14.61 -3.77
N GLU A 363 34.74 14.51 -4.35
CA GLU A 363 35.99 14.13 -3.66
C GLU A 363 36.84 15.40 -3.49
N LEU A 364 37.04 15.82 -2.24
CA LEU A 364 37.71 17.09 -1.94
C LEU A 364 39.16 17.12 -2.46
N SER A 365 39.83 15.97 -2.56
CA SER A 365 41.20 15.89 -3.10
C SER A 365 41.29 15.95 -4.63
N GLU A 366 40.16 15.90 -5.36
CA GLU A 366 40.13 15.93 -6.83
C GLU A 366 39.71 17.29 -7.40
N GLY A 367 39.35 18.23 -6.53
CA GLY A 367 38.78 19.52 -6.90
C GLY A 367 37.24 19.51 -6.94
N LEU A 368 36.64 20.70 -6.85
CA LEU A 368 35.18 20.85 -6.78
C LEU A 368 34.65 21.37 -8.11
N PRO A 369 33.61 20.74 -8.69
CA PRO A 369 33.05 21.20 -9.95
C PRO A 369 32.07 22.36 -9.74
N ASP A 370 31.86 23.15 -10.80
CA ASP A 370 30.65 23.96 -10.91
C ASP A 370 29.43 23.04 -10.99
N VAL A 371 28.32 23.44 -10.37
CA VAL A 371 27.04 22.73 -10.45
C VAL A 371 26.15 23.47 -11.43
N PRO A 372 26.09 23.03 -12.71
CA PRO A 372 25.41 23.79 -13.75
C PRO A 372 23.90 23.69 -13.63
N ASP A 373 23.23 24.76 -14.05
CA ASP A 373 21.77 24.83 -14.16
C ASP A 373 21.30 24.15 -15.46
N THR A 374 21.39 22.82 -15.51
CA THR A 374 21.20 22.02 -16.75
C THR A 374 19.73 21.77 -17.12
N GLY A 375 18.76 22.43 -16.47
CA GLY A 375 17.36 22.04 -16.55
C GLY A 375 17.13 20.70 -15.85
N GLY A 376 16.10 20.60 -15.02
CA GLY A 376 15.78 19.35 -14.32
C GLY A 376 14.70 18.54 -15.04
N PRO A 377 14.19 17.48 -14.39
CA PRO A 377 13.22 16.57 -14.98
C PRO A 377 11.97 17.32 -15.47
N ASP A 378 11.44 16.91 -16.62
CA ASP A 378 10.25 17.49 -17.26
C ASP A 378 10.33 19.02 -17.48
N GLY A 379 11.55 19.56 -17.62
CA GLY A 379 11.79 20.99 -17.81
C GLY A 379 11.71 21.81 -16.51
N VAL A 380 11.52 21.16 -15.35
CA VAL A 380 11.50 21.82 -14.04
C VAL A 380 12.91 21.93 -13.50
N ARG A 381 13.37 23.16 -13.20
CA ARG A 381 14.70 23.39 -12.64
C ARG A 381 14.92 22.70 -11.28
N TYR A 382 16.13 22.24 -11.03
CA TYR A 382 16.56 21.89 -9.68
C TYR A 382 16.56 23.13 -8.77
N GLY A 383 15.92 23.01 -7.61
CA GLY A 383 15.87 24.10 -6.61
C GLY A 383 17.03 24.05 -5.61
N ALA A 384 17.61 22.87 -5.43
CA ALA A 384 18.72 22.62 -4.51
C ALA A 384 19.60 21.49 -5.05
N ALA A 385 20.76 21.32 -4.42
CA ALA A 385 21.63 20.18 -4.62
C ALA A 385 21.96 19.51 -3.29
N GLN A 386 21.90 18.18 -3.26
CA GLN A 386 22.34 17.35 -2.16
C GLN A 386 23.70 16.73 -2.52
N VAL A 387 24.72 17.09 -1.76
CA VAL A 387 26.12 16.80 -2.06
C VAL A 387 26.69 15.85 -1.03
N LEU A 388 26.99 14.62 -1.41
CA LEU A 388 27.86 13.75 -0.62
C LEU A 388 29.30 14.26 -0.72
N VAL A 389 29.89 14.64 0.41
CA VAL A 389 31.27 15.13 0.48
C VAL A 389 32.16 14.01 0.99
N ARG A 390 33.19 13.68 0.19
CA ARG A 390 34.21 12.69 0.51
C ARG A 390 35.57 13.35 0.63
N LEU A 391 36.41 12.77 1.48
CA LEU A 391 37.84 13.03 1.49
C LEU A 391 38.56 11.68 1.49
N HIS A 392 39.42 11.46 0.50
CA HIS A 392 40.21 10.23 0.39
C HIS A 392 39.34 8.97 0.29
N GLY A 393 38.17 9.08 -0.34
CA GLY A 393 37.18 8.01 -0.44
C GLY A 393 36.28 7.82 0.79
N GLN A 394 36.58 8.45 1.94
CA GLN A 394 35.75 8.40 3.14
C GLN A 394 34.63 9.47 3.10
N PRO A 395 33.37 9.10 3.35
CA PRO A 395 32.28 10.08 3.41
C PRO A 395 32.37 10.88 4.71
N LEU A 396 32.47 12.21 4.59
CA LEU A 396 32.53 13.12 5.73
C LEU A 396 31.15 13.66 6.10
N GLY A 397 30.27 13.84 5.12
CA GLY A 397 28.97 14.45 5.34
C GLY A 397 28.13 14.54 4.07
N VAL A 398 26.85 14.87 4.25
CA VAL A 398 25.95 15.25 3.15
C VAL A 398 25.53 16.69 3.39
N VAL A 399 25.75 17.56 2.40
CA VAL A 399 25.45 18.99 2.45
C VAL A 399 24.33 19.30 1.47
N ASP A 400 23.25 19.89 1.97
CA ASP A 400 22.18 20.43 1.11
C ASP A 400 22.48 21.91 0.84
N VAL A 401 22.57 22.29 -0.44
CA VAL A 401 22.84 23.66 -0.90
C VAL A 401 21.73 24.16 -1.82
N ALA A 402 21.37 25.45 -1.73
CA ALA A 402 20.44 26.05 -2.67
C ALA A 402 21.09 26.20 -4.05
N LEU A 403 20.34 25.93 -5.13
CA LEU A 403 20.85 26.05 -6.50
C LEU A 403 20.21 27.30 -7.16
N PRO A 404 20.95 28.42 -7.33
CA PRO A 404 20.40 29.65 -7.90
C PRO A 404 20.22 29.55 -9.43
N ALA A 405 19.55 30.55 -10.01
CA ALA A 405 19.43 30.65 -11.46
C ALA A 405 20.82 30.86 -12.07
N GLY A 406 21.23 30.00 -13.00
CA GLY A 406 22.58 30.03 -13.59
C GLY A 406 23.59 29.06 -12.95
N GLY A 407 23.20 28.32 -11.91
CA GLY A 407 24.02 27.26 -11.30
C GLY A 407 24.84 27.76 -10.10
N LEU A 408 25.57 26.85 -9.46
CA LEU A 408 26.42 27.16 -8.30
C LEU A 408 27.89 26.99 -8.68
N ALA A 409 28.66 28.08 -8.60
CA ALA A 409 30.09 28.04 -8.88
C ALA A 409 30.87 27.27 -7.80
N ALA A 410 31.96 26.62 -8.19
CA ALA A 410 32.81 25.81 -7.32
C ALA A 410 33.24 26.54 -6.01
N PRO A 411 33.67 27.83 -6.02
CA PRO A 411 34.03 28.53 -4.78
C PRO A 411 32.86 28.69 -3.79
N ALA A 412 31.63 28.86 -4.30
CA ALA A 412 30.45 28.97 -3.45
C ALA A 412 30.08 27.60 -2.85
N LEU A 413 30.25 26.52 -3.62
CA LEU A 413 30.12 25.15 -3.11
C LEU A 413 31.19 24.86 -2.03
N THR A 414 32.46 25.24 -2.26
CA THR A 414 33.54 25.13 -1.27
C THR A 414 33.18 25.83 0.04
N ALA A 415 32.68 27.07 -0.04
CA ALA A 415 32.30 27.84 1.14
C ALA A 415 31.17 27.15 1.93
N ALA A 416 30.16 26.61 1.23
CA ALA A 416 29.06 25.88 1.85
C ALA A 416 29.53 24.58 2.54
N ILE A 417 30.42 23.83 1.89
CA ILE A 417 31.02 22.62 2.46
C ILE A 417 31.83 22.96 3.71
N ARG A 418 32.72 23.96 3.63
CA ARG A 418 33.56 24.40 4.76
C ARG A 418 32.70 24.85 5.94
N ALA A 419 31.67 25.64 5.69
CA ALA A 419 30.77 26.11 6.75
C ALA A 419 30.06 24.96 7.50
N ARG A 420 29.81 23.83 6.82
CA ARG A 420 29.03 22.73 7.39
C ARG A 420 29.87 21.58 7.93
N LEU A 421 31.05 21.33 7.35
CA LEU A 421 31.87 20.14 7.57
C LEU A 421 33.32 20.42 7.97
N ALA A 422 33.69 21.66 8.35
CA ALA A 422 35.06 21.99 8.74
C ALA A 422 35.60 21.07 9.85
N ALA A 423 34.80 20.75 10.87
CA ALA A 423 35.22 19.91 11.98
C ALA A 423 35.51 18.47 11.53
N GLU A 424 34.67 17.92 10.66
CA GLU A 424 34.80 16.59 10.09
C GLU A 424 36.02 16.50 9.14
N ILE A 425 36.23 17.53 8.31
CA ILE A 425 37.40 17.66 7.44
C ILE A 425 38.68 17.71 8.28
N ASP A 426 38.74 18.59 9.28
CA ASP A 426 39.91 18.72 10.15
C ASP A 426 40.19 17.45 10.95
N ALA A 427 39.15 16.76 11.40
CA ALA A 427 39.30 15.48 12.10
C ALA A 427 39.90 14.41 11.18
N HIS A 428 39.47 14.35 9.93
CA HIS A 428 40.02 13.44 8.93
C HIS A 428 41.47 13.78 8.59
N LEU A 429 41.78 15.06 8.36
CA LEU A 429 43.14 15.52 8.07
C LEU A 429 44.10 15.21 9.24
N ARG A 430 43.71 15.51 10.48
CA ARG A 430 44.51 15.16 11.67
C ARG A 430 44.75 13.66 11.79
N HIS A 431 43.72 12.85 11.51
CA HIS A 431 43.84 11.39 11.52
C HIS A 431 44.89 10.92 10.51
N ASP A 432 44.91 11.51 9.32
CA ASP A 432 45.90 11.26 8.27
C ASP A 432 47.27 11.95 8.50
N GLY A 433 47.47 12.64 9.63
CA GLY A 433 48.72 13.34 9.94
C GLY A 433 48.94 14.63 9.14
N LEU A 434 47.87 15.17 8.54
CA LEU A 434 47.88 16.40 7.74
C LEU A 434 47.45 17.62 8.58
N PRO A 435 47.91 18.84 8.22
CA PRO A 435 47.50 20.06 8.91
C PRO A 435 46.00 20.36 8.72
N PRO A 436 45.38 21.07 9.67
CA PRO A 436 43.99 21.50 9.57
C PRO A 436 43.77 22.52 8.44
N LEU A 437 42.51 22.68 8.05
CA LEU A 437 42.04 23.39 6.87
C LEU A 437 42.28 24.91 6.87
N ASP A 438 42.53 25.50 8.04
CA ASP A 438 42.86 26.92 8.25
C ASP A 438 44.35 27.22 8.03
N ARG A 439 45.19 26.19 8.11
CA ARG A 439 46.64 26.24 7.81
C ARG A 439 46.97 25.83 6.38
N LEU A 440 45.98 25.35 5.65
CA LEU A 440 46.01 25.18 4.20
C LEU A 440 45.51 26.48 3.55
N ASP A 441 46.04 26.87 2.39
CA ASP A 441 45.56 28.05 1.65
C ASP A 441 44.02 27.98 1.50
N PRO A 442 43.26 29.06 1.75
CA PRO A 442 41.81 29.11 1.51
C PRO A 442 41.37 28.51 0.15
N GLY A 443 42.22 28.60 -0.88
CA GLY A 443 42.01 28.05 -2.22
C GLY A 443 42.36 26.56 -2.41
N SER A 444 43.00 25.90 -1.44
CA SER A 444 43.43 24.49 -1.52
C SER A 444 42.27 23.48 -1.59
N LEU A 445 41.10 23.84 -1.06
CA LEU A 445 39.86 23.10 -1.22
C LEU A 445 39.24 23.41 -2.59
N GLY A 446 39.31 22.45 -3.50
CA GLY A 446 38.68 22.57 -4.81
C GLY A 446 39.64 22.77 -5.98
N GLN A 447 40.95 22.79 -5.75
CA GLN A 447 41.97 22.77 -6.83
C GLN A 447 42.43 21.34 -7.14
N ALA A 448 42.58 21.02 -8.43
CA ALA A 448 43.12 19.74 -8.89
C ALA A 448 44.61 19.63 -8.54
N SER A 449 45.07 18.42 -8.18
CA SER A 449 46.46 18.14 -7.83
C SER A 449 47.42 18.44 -9.00
N GLY A 450 48.16 19.55 -8.93
CA GLY A 450 49.09 20.00 -9.97
C GLY A 450 49.85 21.29 -9.63
N THR A 451 49.27 22.13 -8.77
CA THR A 451 49.95 23.21 -8.05
C THR A 451 50.36 22.69 -6.66
N GLY A 452 51.49 23.14 -6.11
CA GLY A 452 52.04 22.65 -4.82
C GLY A 452 51.16 22.87 -3.58
N ASP A 453 49.93 23.37 -3.76
CA ASP A 453 49.04 23.91 -2.72
C ASP A 453 47.70 23.15 -2.59
N ALA A 454 47.50 22.02 -3.28
CA ALA A 454 46.26 21.21 -3.24
C ALA A 454 46.27 20.13 -2.13
N LEU A 455 45.08 19.69 -1.68
CA LEU A 455 44.96 18.53 -0.79
C LEU A 455 45.63 17.29 -1.44
N PRO A 456 46.52 16.58 -0.73
CA PRO A 456 47.27 15.49 -1.33
C PRO A 456 46.33 14.40 -1.87
N ALA A 457 46.50 14.06 -3.15
CA ALA A 457 45.75 13.00 -3.82
C ALA A 457 45.87 11.65 -3.09
N ALA A 458 44.95 10.73 -3.38
CA ALA A 458 44.83 9.41 -2.75
C ALA A 458 46.08 8.50 -2.82
N THR A 459 47.14 8.90 -3.52
CA THR A 459 48.09 7.98 -4.16
C THR A 459 49.49 7.89 -3.55
N THR A 460 49.77 8.37 -2.34
CA THR A 460 51.08 8.08 -1.71
C THR A 460 50.95 7.60 -0.27
N GLY A 461 51.44 6.37 -0.05
CA GLY A 461 51.27 5.60 1.16
C GLY A 461 51.90 6.23 2.40
N ALA A 462 51.08 6.27 3.47
CA ALA A 462 51.41 6.45 4.90
C ALA A 462 50.16 6.89 5.69
N GLY A 463 49.07 7.29 5.02
CA GLY A 463 47.83 7.73 5.67
C GLY A 463 47.15 6.62 6.46
N THR A 464 46.54 6.97 7.59
CA THR A 464 45.85 6.02 8.49
C THR A 464 44.36 5.85 8.14
N CYS A 465 43.85 6.64 7.18
CA CYS A 465 42.52 6.57 6.59
C CYS A 465 42.17 5.14 6.13
N PRO A 466 41.03 4.56 6.56
CA PRO A 466 40.62 3.20 6.19
C PRO A 466 40.55 2.97 4.68
N SER A 467 40.05 3.96 3.90
CA SER A 467 39.98 3.88 2.43
C SER A 467 41.34 3.89 1.73
N ARG A 468 42.40 4.36 2.41
CA ARG A 468 43.78 4.42 1.87
C ARG A 468 44.67 3.27 2.35
N ARG A 469 44.20 2.42 3.26
CA ARG A 469 45.01 1.30 3.74
C ARG A 469 45.34 0.36 2.57
N PRO A 470 46.51 -0.28 2.54
CA PRO A 470 46.73 -1.41 1.64
C PRO A 470 45.70 -2.51 1.92
N ALA A 471 45.28 -3.25 0.89
CA ALA A 471 44.50 -4.46 1.12
C ALA A 471 45.32 -5.40 2.01
N VAL A 472 44.77 -5.80 3.16
CA VAL A 472 45.47 -6.68 4.10
C VAL A 472 45.70 -8.04 3.43
N ALA A 473 46.85 -8.65 3.66
CA ALA A 473 47.28 -9.91 3.03
C ALA A 473 46.29 -11.09 3.16
N HIS A 474 45.29 -11.02 4.05
CA HIS A 474 44.24 -12.02 4.23
C HIS A 474 42.84 -11.39 4.14
N THR A 475 42.48 -10.92 2.94
CA THR A 475 41.15 -10.36 2.68
C THR A 475 40.14 -11.52 2.53
N PRO A 476 39.02 -11.57 3.30
CA PRO A 476 38.11 -12.73 3.32
C PRO A 476 37.36 -12.91 1.99
N PHE A 477 37.01 -14.15 1.65
CA PHE A 477 36.14 -14.41 0.49
C PHE A 477 34.69 -14.00 0.79
N VAL A 478 34.10 -13.17 -0.07
CA VAL A 478 32.74 -12.63 0.10
C VAL A 478 31.79 -13.16 -0.98
N SER A 479 30.60 -13.63 -0.58
CA SER A 479 29.51 -13.90 -1.54
C SER A 479 28.54 -12.72 -1.57
N VAL A 480 28.41 -12.05 -2.71
CA VAL A 480 27.41 -11.00 -2.92
C VAL A 480 26.13 -11.63 -3.45
N VAL A 481 25.02 -11.50 -2.72
CA VAL A 481 23.71 -12.02 -3.10
C VAL A 481 22.84 -10.88 -3.63
N VAL A 482 22.33 -11.06 -4.86
CA VAL A 482 21.45 -10.10 -5.53
C VAL A 482 20.08 -10.74 -5.79
N PRO A 483 19.08 -10.52 -4.91
CA PRO A 483 17.72 -10.99 -5.16
C PRO A 483 17.03 -10.12 -6.21
N THR A 484 16.46 -10.73 -7.25
CA THR A 484 15.76 -10.01 -8.33
C THR A 484 14.46 -10.70 -8.75
N CYS A 485 13.57 -9.95 -9.40
CA CYS A 485 12.41 -10.49 -10.12
C CYS A 485 12.30 -9.95 -11.56
N GLY A 486 13.43 -9.60 -12.20
CA GLY A 486 13.50 -9.27 -13.63
C GLY A 486 13.16 -7.82 -14.00
N ARG A 487 13.78 -6.83 -13.33
CA ARG A 487 13.57 -5.38 -13.60
C ARG A 487 14.65 -4.79 -14.51
N THR A 488 14.61 -5.15 -15.79
CA THR A 488 15.61 -4.80 -16.82
C THR A 488 15.32 -3.39 -17.37
N PRO A 489 15.79 -2.30 -16.74
CA PRO A 489 17.19 -1.85 -16.90
C PRO A 489 17.99 -1.60 -15.60
N LEU A 490 17.34 -1.43 -14.45
CA LEU A 490 18.02 -1.13 -13.18
C LEU A 490 18.94 -2.27 -12.75
N PHE A 491 18.50 -3.50 -13.04
CA PHE A 491 19.25 -4.71 -12.76
C PHE A 491 20.61 -4.75 -13.46
N GLU A 492 20.68 -4.36 -14.74
CA GLU A 492 21.95 -4.39 -15.49
C GLU A 492 22.96 -3.38 -14.92
N SER A 493 22.51 -2.16 -14.62
CA SER A 493 23.39 -1.17 -13.98
C SER A 493 23.87 -1.63 -12.60
N ALA A 494 23.05 -2.35 -11.84
CA ALA A 494 23.46 -2.94 -10.57
C ALA A 494 24.58 -3.97 -10.79
N LEU A 495 24.44 -4.86 -11.78
CA LEU A 495 25.47 -5.85 -12.11
C LEU A 495 26.77 -5.21 -12.62
N ASP A 496 26.70 -4.13 -13.41
CA ASP A 496 27.89 -3.38 -13.85
C ASP A 496 28.66 -2.81 -12.66
N SER A 497 27.95 -2.19 -11.70
CA SER A 497 28.59 -1.64 -10.51
C SER A 497 29.22 -2.72 -9.62
N LEU A 498 28.60 -3.89 -9.55
CA LEU A 498 29.13 -5.04 -8.82
C LEU A 498 30.37 -5.62 -9.48
N ALA A 499 30.44 -5.68 -10.82
CA ALA A 499 31.63 -6.15 -11.53
C ALA A 499 32.85 -5.23 -11.35
N ALA A 500 32.60 -3.93 -11.12
CA ALA A 500 33.60 -2.87 -10.98
C ALA A 500 34.10 -2.66 -9.54
N LEU A 501 33.77 -3.54 -8.60
CA LEU A 501 34.21 -3.42 -7.20
C LEU A 501 35.73 -3.56 -7.06
N ASP A 502 36.33 -2.67 -6.25
CA ASP A 502 37.73 -2.73 -5.82
C ASP A 502 37.87 -3.70 -4.64
N TYR A 503 37.69 -4.99 -4.94
CA TYR A 503 37.83 -6.07 -3.97
C TYR A 503 38.29 -7.36 -4.66
N PRO A 504 39.36 -8.03 -4.20
CA PRO A 504 39.97 -9.12 -4.97
C PRO A 504 39.28 -10.48 -4.84
N HIS A 505 38.53 -10.74 -3.77
CA HIS A 505 38.07 -12.09 -3.42
C HIS A 505 36.56 -12.17 -3.22
N TYR A 506 35.78 -12.19 -4.30
CA TYR A 506 34.32 -12.31 -4.19
C TYR A 506 33.66 -13.03 -5.37
N GLU A 507 32.42 -13.45 -5.15
CA GLU A 507 31.49 -13.96 -6.17
C GLU A 507 30.17 -13.17 -6.14
N ILE A 508 29.42 -13.20 -7.23
CA ILE A 508 28.11 -12.58 -7.37
C ILE A 508 27.07 -13.67 -7.63
N VAL A 509 26.21 -13.93 -6.66
CA VAL A 509 25.10 -14.87 -6.76
C VAL A 509 23.81 -14.10 -7.03
N VAL A 510 23.39 -14.09 -8.29
CA VAL A 510 22.09 -13.53 -8.68
C VAL A 510 21.01 -14.57 -8.41
N VAL A 511 20.07 -14.21 -7.55
CA VAL A 511 18.94 -15.06 -7.18
C VAL A 511 17.66 -14.56 -7.85
N ASP A 512 17.22 -15.30 -8.86
CA ASP A 512 16.01 -15.02 -9.60
C ASP A 512 14.78 -15.56 -8.87
N ASN A 513 13.95 -14.65 -8.37
CA ASN A 513 12.70 -14.96 -7.66
C ASN A 513 11.48 -14.99 -8.59
N ALA A 514 11.71 -15.02 -9.90
CA ALA A 514 10.71 -15.27 -10.93
C ALA A 514 11.30 -16.16 -12.06
N PRO A 515 11.89 -17.34 -11.74
CA PRO A 515 12.68 -18.14 -12.68
C PRO A 515 11.88 -18.69 -13.88
N GLN A 516 10.55 -18.59 -13.83
CA GLN A 516 9.68 -18.86 -14.98
C GLN A 516 9.81 -17.83 -16.11
N VAL A 517 10.44 -16.67 -15.87
CA VAL A 517 10.77 -15.65 -16.88
C VAL A 517 12.25 -15.76 -17.19
N THR A 518 12.61 -16.03 -18.45
CA THR A 518 13.98 -16.41 -18.81
C THR A 518 14.98 -15.25 -18.95
N ASP A 519 14.53 -13.99 -18.88
CA ASP A 519 15.39 -12.83 -19.12
C ASP A 519 16.54 -12.71 -18.11
N THR A 520 16.27 -12.89 -16.82
CA THR A 520 17.31 -12.84 -15.78
C THR A 520 18.38 -13.90 -16.02
N ALA A 521 17.96 -15.14 -16.28
CA ALA A 521 18.87 -16.25 -16.54
C ALA A 521 19.76 -15.98 -17.77
N ARG A 522 19.17 -15.45 -18.85
CA ARG A 522 19.89 -15.09 -20.07
C ARG A 522 20.93 -13.98 -19.82
N ILE A 523 20.56 -12.92 -19.10
CA ILE A 523 21.47 -11.79 -18.78
C ILE A 523 22.65 -12.28 -17.94
N VAL A 524 22.40 -13.08 -16.91
CA VAL A 524 23.44 -13.59 -16.02
C VAL A 524 24.35 -14.59 -16.76
N ALA A 525 23.78 -15.46 -17.60
CA ALA A 525 24.56 -16.39 -18.42
C ALA A 525 25.50 -15.64 -19.37
N GLY A 526 25.05 -14.55 -20.00
CA GLY A 526 25.90 -13.70 -20.84
C GLY A 526 27.09 -13.11 -20.06
N ARG A 527 26.83 -12.55 -18.87
CA ARG A 527 27.90 -11.99 -18.02
C ARG A 527 28.87 -13.05 -17.50
N ALA A 528 28.38 -14.25 -17.20
CA ALA A 528 29.21 -15.35 -16.70
C ALA A 528 30.23 -15.87 -17.73
N VAL A 529 30.02 -15.58 -19.03
CA VAL A 529 31.00 -15.88 -20.09
C VAL A 529 32.24 -14.99 -19.94
N ASP A 530 32.03 -13.69 -19.70
CA ASP A 530 33.10 -12.69 -19.62
C ASP A 530 33.70 -12.57 -18.20
N ASP A 531 32.89 -12.84 -17.18
CA ASP A 531 33.29 -12.74 -15.77
C ASP A 531 32.78 -13.95 -14.97
N PRO A 532 33.66 -14.91 -14.62
CA PRO A 532 33.29 -16.15 -13.94
C PRO A 532 32.80 -15.93 -12.49
N ARG A 533 32.86 -14.70 -11.96
CA ARG A 533 32.30 -14.36 -10.65
C ARG A 533 30.78 -14.41 -10.64
N PHE A 534 30.10 -14.27 -11.78
CA PHE A 534 28.64 -14.30 -11.86
C PHE A 534 28.09 -15.73 -11.82
N ARG A 535 27.14 -15.96 -10.91
CA ARG A 535 26.43 -17.22 -10.72
C ARG A 535 24.93 -16.99 -10.67
N TYR A 536 24.17 -17.86 -11.32
CA TYR A 536 22.70 -17.84 -11.32
C TYR A 536 22.12 -18.87 -10.34
N ALA A 537 21.07 -18.50 -9.62
CA ALA A 537 20.23 -19.42 -8.85
C ALA A 537 18.75 -19.05 -8.94
N GLY A 538 17.88 -20.03 -9.17
CA GLY A 538 16.41 -19.83 -9.19
C GLY A 538 15.75 -20.11 -7.84
N GLU A 539 14.76 -19.30 -7.46
CA GLU A 539 13.85 -19.53 -6.33
C GLU A 539 12.39 -19.28 -6.75
N ALA A 540 11.64 -20.37 -6.94
CA ALA A 540 10.27 -20.32 -7.42
C ALA A 540 9.26 -19.80 -6.37
N ARG A 541 9.60 -19.81 -5.07
CA ARG A 541 8.68 -19.32 -4.03
C ARG A 541 8.77 -17.80 -3.93
N PRO A 542 7.66 -17.06 -4.16
CA PRO A 542 7.71 -15.61 -4.21
C PRO A 542 7.99 -15.00 -2.84
N GLY A 543 8.90 -14.03 -2.81
CA GLY A 543 9.24 -13.21 -1.64
C GLY A 543 10.74 -13.01 -1.50
N VAL A 544 11.17 -11.77 -1.25
CA VAL A 544 12.58 -11.40 -1.10
C VAL A 544 13.29 -12.21 0.00
N ALA A 545 12.59 -12.58 1.08
CA ALA A 545 13.14 -13.46 2.11
C ALA A 545 13.51 -14.86 1.57
N HIS A 546 12.70 -15.43 0.66
CA HIS A 546 13.03 -16.70 0.02
C HIS A 546 14.25 -16.55 -0.89
N ALA A 547 14.31 -15.48 -1.69
CA ALA A 547 15.45 -15.20 -2.57
C ALA A 547 16.76 -15.00 -1.77
N ARG A 548 16.74 -14.16 -0.72
CA ARG A 548 17.91 -13.95 0.14
C ARG A 548 18.36 -15.23 0.85
N ASN A 549 17.42 -16.05 1.32
CA ASN A 549 17.74 -17.36 1.91
C ASN A 549 18.31 -18.35 0.89
N ARG A 550 17.82 -18.35 -0.35
CA ARG A 550 18.42 -19.16 -1.41
C ARG A 550 19.85 -18.69 -1.68
N GLY A 551 20.09 -17.38 -1.77
CA GLY A 551 21.45 -16.84 -1.92
C GLY A 551 22.37 -17.21 -0.75
N LEU A 552 21.88 -17.17 0.50
CA LEU A 552 22.63 -17.62 1.68
C LEU A 552 23.01 -19.12 1.61
N ALA A 553 22.15 -19.95 1.03
CA ALA A 553 22.44 -21.36 0.82
C ALA A 553 23.52 -21.59 -0.26
N GLU A 554 23.55 -20.72 -1.27
CA GLU A 554 24.54 -20.77 -2.37
C GLU A 554 25.90 -20.11 -2.03
N ALA A 555 25.91 -19.28 -0.99
CA ALA A 555 27.08 -18.50 -0.56
C ALA A 555 28.23 -19.40 -0.09
N ARG A 556 29.40 -19.21 -0.69
CA ARG A 556 30.66 -19.90 -0.38
C ARG A 556 31.60 -19.04 0.49
N GLY A 557 31.40 -17.74 0.54
CA GLY A 557 32.17 -16.79 1.33
C GLY A 557 31.98 -16.95 2.83
N GLY A 558 33.02 -16.64 3.61
CA GLY A 558 32.92 -16.50 5.06
C GLY A 558 32.06 -15.30 5.47
N ILE A 559 31.90 -14.34 4.56
CA ILE A 559 30.98 -13.21 4.65
C ILE A 559 30.00 -13.29 3.47
N VAL A 560 28.73 -12.98 3.74
CA VAL A 560 27.69 -12.83 2.72
C VAL A 560 27.16 -11.40 2.74
N ALA A 561 27.24 -10.71 1.62
CA ALA A 561 26.74 -9.37 1.42
C ALA A 561 25.45 -9.39 0.58
N PHE A 562 24.55 -8.44 0.81
CA PHE A 562 23.29 -8.31 0.09
C PHE A 562 23.20 -6.92 -0.54
N ALA A 563 22.93 -6.89 -1.84
CA ALA A 563 22.61 -5.69 -2.61
C ALA A 563 21.33 -5.95 -3.41
N ASP A 564 20.39 -5.01 -3.41
CA ASP A 564 19.14 -5.16 -4.17
C ASP A 564 19.37 -4.91 -5.68
N ASP A 565 18.43 -5.32 -6.52
CA ASP A 565 18.54 -5.20 -7.99
C ASP A 565 18.33 -3.78 -8.54
N ASP A 566 18.02 -2.81 -7.68
CA ASP A 566 17.77 -1.41 -8.03
C ASP A 566 18.76 -0.41 -7.39
N VAL A 567 19.95 -0.91 -7.03
CA VAL A 567 21.03 -0.10 -6.45
C VAL A 567 22.32 -0.12 -7.25
N ILE A 568 23.11 0.95 -7.11
CA ILE A 568 24.49 1.06 -7.63
C ILE A 568 25.42 1.09 -6.43
N VAL A 569 26.36 0.15 -6.36
CA VAL A 569 27.35 0.10 -5.27
C VAL A 569 28.54 1.00 -5.60
N ASP A 570 29.13 1.63 -4.58
CA ASP A 570 30.40 2.35 -4.73
C ASP A 570 31.56 1.35 -4.94
N PRO A 571 32.63 1.69 -5.69
CA PRO A 571 33.75 0.76 -5.90
C PRO A 571 34.37 0.23 -4.59
N GLY A 572 34.40 1.05 -3.52
CA GLY A 572 34.88 0.66 -2.19
C GLY A 572 33.86 -0.06 -1.30
N TRP A 573 32.65 -0.36 -1.81
CA TRP A 573 31.52 -0.84 -1.00
C TRP A 573 31.81 -2.13 -0.22
N LEU A 574 32.31 -3.17 -0.90
CA LEU A 574 32.62 -4.45 -0.25
C LEU A 574 33.73 -4.30 0.79
N ARG A 575 34.75 -3.51 0.46
CA ARG A 575 35.84 -3.21 1.38
C ARG A 575 35.34 -2.54 2.65
N GLY A 576 34.48 -1.52 2.53
CA GLY A 576 33.83 -0.90 3.67
C GLY A 576 33.03 -1.89 4.52
N LEU A 577 32.21 -2.73 3.90
CA LEU A 577 31.44 -3.75 4.64
C LEU A 577 32.36 -4.71 5.42
N VAL A 578 33.49 -5.10 4.82
CA VAL A 578 34.47 -5.99 5.46
C VAL A 578 35.20 -5.30 6.61
N ASP A 579 35.60 -4.04 6.44
CA ASP A 579 36.25 -3.22 7.48
C ASP A 579 35.37 -2.99 8.72
N GLY A 580 34.05 -3.13 8.57
CA GLY A 580 33.10 -3.06 9.69
C GLY A 580 33.14 -4.27 10.63
N PHE A 581 33.71 -5.41 10.22
CA PHE A 581 33.87 -6.60 11.07
C PHE A 581 35.10 -6.47 11.98
N THR A 582 35.03 -5.55 12.94
CA THR A 582 36.18 -5.18 13.80
C THR A 582 36.58 -6.26 14.81
N ASP A 583 35.67 -7.17 15.15
CA ASP A 583 35.86 -8.24 16.13
C ASP A 583 34.83 -9.37 15.91
N ASP A 584 34.92 -10.43 16.72
CA ASP A 584 34.05 -11.61 16.61
C ASP A 584 32.63 -11.38 17.15
N GLU A 585 32.38 -10.32 17.92
CA GLU A 585 31.03 -9.99 18.38
C GLU A 585 30.19 -9.37 17.25
N VAL A 586 30.83 -8.68 16.29
CA VAL A 586 30.17 -8.11 15.12
C VAL A 586 29.73 -9.23 14.17
N ALA A 587 28.44 -9.53 14.21
CA ALA A 587 27.84 -10.57 13.36
C ALA A 587 27.37 -10.00 12.01
N GLY A 588 27.08 -8.71 11.94
CA GLY A 588 26.64 -8.04 10.71
C GLY A 588 27.09 -6.59 10.63
N VAL A 589 27.24 -6.12 9.39
CA VAL A 589 27.64 -4.76 9.04
C VAL A 589 26.60 -4.20 8.08
N THR A 590 26.17 -2.97 8.29
CA THR A 590 25.30 -2.22 7.37
C THR A 590 26.04 -1.00 6.83
N GLY A 591 25.62 -0.50 5.68
CA GLY A 591 26.26 0.66 5.06
C GLY A 591 25.33 1.85 4.81
N GLN A 592 25.91 2.92 4.29
CA GLN A 592 25.20 4.13 3.90
C GLN A 592 24.40 3.88 2.61
N VAL A 593 23.14 4.32 2.60
CA VAL A 593 22.26 4.23 1.43
C VAL A 593 21.76 5.62 1.10
N LEU A 594 22.13 6.13 -0.07
CA LEU A 594 21.79 7.46 -0.56
C LEU A 594 20.80 7.36 -1.72
N ALA A 595 20.00 8.41 -1.92
CA ALA A 595 19.17 8.52 -3.11
C ALA A 595 20.07 8.63 -4.34
N ARG A 596 19.83 7.84 -5.39
CA ARG A 596 20.51 8.03 -6.69
C ARG A 596 20.05 9.33 -7.38
N GLU A 597 18.78 9.67 -7.21
CA GLU A 597 18.12 10.81 -7.83
C GLU A 597 16.96 11.29 -6.94
N LEU A 598 16.66 12.60 -7.01
CA LEU A 598 15.57 13.24 -6.29
C LEU A 598 14.77 14.15 -7.24
N ASP A 599 14.37 13.55 -8.34
CA ASP A 599 13.71 14.21 -9.47
C ASP A 599 12.24 14.50 -9.21
N THR A 600 11.60 13.66 -8.40
CA THR A 600 10.14 13.66 -8.24
C THR A 600 9.73 13.90 -6.78
N PRO A 601 8.53 14.46 -6.55
CA PRO A 601 8.01 14.64 -5.21
C PRO A 601 7.97 13.36 -4.37
N ALA A 602 7.70 12.21 -4.99
CA ALA A 602 7.66 10.93 -4.28
C ALA A 602 9.03 10.53 -3.70
N GLN A 603 10.11 10.80 -4.42
CA GLN A 603 11.47 10.50 -3.97
C GLN A 603 11.88 11.44 -2.84
N ILE A 604 11.56 12.73 -2.97
CA ILE A 604 11.83 13.73 -1.93
C ILE A 604 11.02 13.45 -0.65
N TRP A 605 9.74 13.06 -0.78
CA TRP A 605 8.94 12.68 0.38
C TRP A 605 9.48 11.43 1.08
N LEU A 606 10.11 10.48 0.37
CA LEU A 606 10.77 9.35 1.01
C LEU A 606 11.98 9.79 1.86
N GLU A 607 12.77 10.73 1.38
CA GLU A 607 13.88 11.32 2.17
C GLU A 607 13.35 12.09 3.39
N GLN A 608 12.28 12.88 3.23
CA GLN A 608 11.62 13.57 4.35
C GLN A 608 10.99 12.62 5.38
N TYR A 609 10.56 11.42 4.97
CA TYR A 609 10.10 10.38 5.90
C TYR A 609 11.23 9.87 6.80
N GLY A 610 12.48 9.98 6.35
CA GLY A 610 13.66 9.51 7.06
C GLY A 610 14.75 8.96 6.15
N GLY A 611 14.43 8.70 4.88
CA GLY A 611 15.36 8.12 3.91
C GLY A 611 15.92 6.76 4.33
N TYR A 612 16.91 6.28 3.59
CA TYR A 612 17.71 5.13 4.02
C TYR A 612 19.04 5.53 4.66
N GLY A 613 19.52 6.75 4.40
CA GLY A 613 20.79 7.24 4.94
C GLY A 613 20.77 7.35 6.45
N LYS A 614 21.86 6.93 7.11
CA LYS A 614 21.99 6.99 8.58
C LYS A 614 23.12 7.91 9.04
N GLY A 615 23.60 8.77 8.14
CA GLY A 615 24.68 9.74 8.38
C GLY A 615 26.06 9.14 8.12
N CYS A 616 27.09 9.98 8.25
CA CYS A 616 28.47 9.64 7.90
C CYS A 616 29.32 9.24 9.13
N GLN A 617 28.66 8.94 10.26
CA GLN A 617 29.35 8.54 11.49
C GLN A 617 29.30 7.02 11.68
N ARG A 618 30.47 6.41 11.88
CA ARG A 618 30.62 4.99 12.22
C ARG A 618 29.95 4.68 13.55
N ARG A 619 29.17 3.61 13.61
CA ARG A 619 28.44 3.22 14.83
C ARG A 619 28.47 1.72 15.07
N ARG A 620 28.45 1.32 16.34
CA ARG A 620 28.20 -0.05 16.80
C ARG A 620 26.88 -0.09 17.56
N PHE A 621 26.10 -1.13 17.31
CA PHE A 621 24.83 -1.41 17.97
C PHE A 621 24.92 -2.76 18.65
N ASP A 622 24.67 -2.80 19.95
CA ASP A 622 24.56 -4.03 20.72
C ASP A 622 23.34 -3.95 21.63
N ARG A 623 23.14 -4.92 22.52
CA ARG A 623 21.99 -4.88 23.43
C ARG A 623 22.07 -3.77 24.49
N ALA A 624 23.27 -3.28 24.81
CA ALA A 624 23.48 -2.22 25.79
C ALA A 624 23.16 -0.83 25.20
N GLY A 625 23.31 -0.64 23.89
CA GLY A 625 22.91 0.61 23.24
C GLY A 625 23.59 0.88 21.91
N ILE A 626 23.90 2.15 21.69
CA ILE A 626 24.57 2.67 20.48
C ILE A 626 25.90 3.26 20.92
N MET A 627 26.96 2.98 20.17
CA MET A 627 28.29 3.53 20.36
C MET A 627 28.75 4.21 19.07
N THR A 628 29.23 5.44 19.13
CA THR A 628 29.91 6.09 18.01
C THR A 628 31.38 5.71 18.03
N LEU A 629 31.96 5.55 16.85
CA LEU A 629 33.37 5.22 16.66
C LEU A 629 34.02 6.41 15.96
N ASP A 630 34.39 7.42 16.75
CA ASP A 630 35.04 8.63 16.28
C ASP A 630 36.58 8.47 16.38
N PRO A 631 37.38 9.27 15.64
CA PRO A 631 38.84 9.24 15.78
C PRO A 631 39.34 9.47 17.22
N GLY A 632 38.55 10.18 18.04
CA GLY A 632 38.82 10.39 19.47
C GLY A 632 38.47 9.21 20.39
N GLY A 633 38.06 8.07 19.83
CA GLY A 633 37.72 6.86 20.57
C GLY A 633 36.22 6.51 20.55
N ALA A 634 35.91 5.32 21.06
CA ALA A 634 34.54 4.81 21.10
C ALA A 634 33.75 5.46 22.26
N ARG A 635 32.58 6.03 21.96
CA ARG A 635 31.73 6.71 22.95
C ARG A 635 30.30 6.22 22.91
N ARG A 636 29.72 5.91 24.08
CA ARG A 636 28.31 5.51 24.21
C ARG A 636 27.41 6.72 23.98
N VAL A 637 26.37 6.54 23.17
CA VAL A 637 25.38 7.58 22.91
C VAL A 637 24.35 7.57 24.02
N ASP A 638 24.16 8.71 24.68
CA ASP A 638 23.08 8.90 25.65
C ASP A 638 21.74 8.82 24.93
N GLN A 639 20.88 7.91 25.40
CA GLN A 639 19.56 7.72 24.81
C GLN A 639 18.50 8.36 25.72
N PRO A 640 17.55 9.13 25.15
CA PRO A 640 16.49 9.74 25.94
C PRO A 640 15.63 8.67 26.62
N ALA A 641 15.24 8.93 27.87
CA ALA A 641 14.42 8.01 28.66
C ALA A 641 12.90 8.25 28.44
N PRO A 642 12.08 7.20 28.24
CA PRO A 642 12.47 5.81 28.05
C PRO A 642 13.04 5.59 26.65
N SER A 643 14.19 4.90 26.57
CA SER A 643 14.78 4.53 25.30
C SER A 643 13.83 3.60 24.52
N LEU A 644 13.92 3.59 23.19
CA LEU A 644 13.20 2.63 22.36
C LEU A 644 14.10 1.53 21.80
N HIS A 645 15.41 1.61 22.04
CA HIS A 645 16.36 0.56 21.71
C HIS A 645 16.03 -0.73 22.50
N PRO A 646 16.12 -1.93 21.88
CA PRO A 646 16.54 -2.20 20.50
C PRO A 646 15.40 -2.17 19.45
N TYR A 647 14.17 -1.84 19.83
CA TYR A 647 12.98 -1.97 18.96
C TYR A 647 12.78 -0.81 17.96
N LEU A 648 13.86 -0.11 17.59
CA LEU A 648 13.91 0.82 16.45
C LEU A 648 14.88 0.29 15.38
N PRO A 649 14.62 -0.87 14.77
CA PRO A 649 15.61 -1.53 13.91
C PRO A 649 15.92 -0.77 12.61
N GLY A 650 15.05 0.17 12.21
CA GLY A 650 15.34 1.09 11.10
C GLY A 650 16.50 2.07 11.37
N ALA A 651 17.03 2.13 12.60
CA ALA A 651 18.24 2.86 12.93
C ALA A 651 19.52 2.08 12.59
N TYR A 652 19.43 0.74 12.46
CA TYR A 652 20.59 -0.13 12.26
C TYR A 652 21.07 -0.17 10.82
N GLY A 653 20.18 0.01 9.83
CA GLY A 653 20.52 -0.02 8.42
C GLY A 653 19.33 -0.32 7.52
N SER A 654 19.61 -0.76 6.29
CA SER A 654 18.62 -1.13 5.27
C SER A 654 19.03 -2.44 4.62
N GLY A 655 18.05 -3.27 4.22
CA GLY A 655 18.30 -4.55 3.55
C GLY A 655 19.01 -4.44 2.18
N ALA A 656 19.06 -3.24 1.60
CA ALA A 656 19.76 -2.98 0.35
C ALA A 656 21.28 -2.82 0.50
N ASN A 657 21.80 -2.73 1.73
CA ASN A 657 23.22 -2.53 2.01
C ASN A 657 23.60 -3.14 3.36
N MET A 658 23.86 -4.44 3.36
CA MET A 658 24.23 -5.20 4.55
C MET A 658 25.12 -6.40 4.22
N ALA A 659 25.98 -6.78 5.16
CA ALA A 659 26.74 -8.02 5.14
C ALA A 659 26.68 -8.71 6.51
N PHE A 660 26.82 -10.03 6.51
CA PHE A 660 26.88 -10.84 7.72
C PHE A 660 27.98 -11.87 7.63
N ARG A 661 28.55 -12.26 8.77
CA ARG A 661 29.31 -13.51 8.85
C ARG A 661 28.35 -14.64 8.47
N THR A 662 28.72 -15.42 7.45
CA THR A 662 27.84 -16.42 6.85
C THR A 662 27.33 -17.42 7.89
N ASP A 663 28.21 -17.91 8.76
CA ASP A 663 27.84 -18.87 9.80
C ASP A 663 26.95 -18.26 10.90
N ALA A 664 27.17 -16.99 11.24
CA ALA A 664 26.32 -16.29 12.20
C ALA A 664 24.90 -16.13 11.63
N LEU A 665 24.76 -15.74 10.36
CA LEU A 665 23.47 -15.61 9.70
C LEU A 665 22.74 -16.97 9.58
N ARG A 666 23.47 -18.05 9.28
CA ARG A 666 22.94 -19.42 9.28
C ARG A 666 22.44 -19.83 10.67
N ARG A 667 23.21 -19.57 11.73
CA ARG A 667 22.80 -19.85 13.12
C ARG A 667 21.57 -19.04 13.56
N LEU A 668 21.43 -17.80 13.07
CA LEU A 668 20.25 -16.96 13.30
C LEU A 668 19.01 -17.44 12.50
N GLY A 669 19.16 -18.42 11.60
CA GLY A 669 18.08 -18.99 10.81
C GLY A 669 17.72 -18.19 9.55
N GLY A 670 18.60 -17.30 9.09
CA GLY A 670 18.38 -16.48 7.89
C GLY A 670 17.24 -15.46 8.02
N PHE A 671 16.61 -15.14 6.89
CA PHE A 671 15.47 -14.21 6.78
C PHE A 671 14.15 -14.96 7.02
N ASP A 672 13.21 -14.35 7.74
CA ASP A 672 11.94 -15.02 8.06
C ASP A 672 10.92 -14.87 6.92
N PRO A 673 10.57 -15.95 6.18
CA PRO A 673 9.66 -15.87 5.04
C PRO A 673 8.20 -15.58 5.43
N ARG A 674 7.87 -15.56 6.74
CA ARG A 674 6.54 -15.11 7.21
C ARG A 674 6.35 -13.62 7.05
N LEU A 675 7.44 -12.86 6.97
CA LEU A 675 7.41 -11.41 6.85
C LEU A 675 7.27 -11.05 5.38
N ARG A 676 6.16 -10.37 5.04
CA ARG A 676 5.92 -9.86 3.67
C ARG A 676 6.76 -8.62 3.34
N SER A 677 7.27 -7.98 4.37
CA SER A 677 8.04 -6.74 4.39
C SER A 677 8.72 -6.68 5.76
N GLY A 678 9.91 -6.08 5.84
CA GLY A 678 10.65 -5.91 7.08
C GLY A 678 11.42 -7.15 7.54
N GLU A 679 11.69 -8.08 6.64
CA GLU A 679 12.55 -9.25 6.88
C GLU A 679 14.01 -8.86 7.19
N ASP A 680 14.47 -7.74 6.65
CA ASP A 680 15.77 -7.13 6.91
C ASP A 680 15.86 -6.53 8.32
N ILE A 681 14.91 -5.67 8.70
CA ILE A 681 14.86 -5.06 10.03
C ILE A 681 14.59 -6.10 11.12
N ASP A 682 13.88 -7.19 10.82
CA ASP A 682 13.76 -8.36 11.69
C ASP A 682 15.10 -9.03 11.94
N LEU A 683 15.88 -9.26 10.88
CA LEU A 683 17.20 -9.89 10.99
C LEU A 683 18.16 -9.02 11.81
N LEU A 684 18.20 -7.71 11.53
CA LEU A 684 19.01 -6.76 12.28
C LEU A 684 18.62 -6.73 13.76
N LEU A 685 17.31 -6.66 14.06
CA LEU A 685 16.81 -6.74 15.43
C LEU A 685 17.18 -8.05 16.12
N ARG A 686 16.97 -9.19 15.45
CA ARG A 686 17.29 -10.51 16.00
C ARG A 686 18.76 -10.66 16.31
N THR A 687 19.64 -10.09 15.51
CA THR A 687 21.09 -10.10 15.74
C THR A 687 21.43 -9.44 17.08
N VAL A 688 20.89 -8.24 17.32
CA VAL A 688 21.08 -7.51 18.58
C VAL A 688 20.43 -8.23 19.77
N LEU A 689 19.22 -8.77 19.59
CA LEU A 689 18.52 -9.52 20.63
C LEU A 689 19.27 -10.80 21.02
N ALA A 690 19.97 -11.44 20.06
CA ALA A 690 20.82 -12.61 20.23
C ALA A 690 22.21 -12.29 20.81
N ARG A 691 22.43 -11.07 21.34
CA ARG A 691 23.68 -10.62 21.99
C ARG A 691 24.88 -10.48 21.05
N HIS A 692 24.66 -10.44 19.73
CA HIS A 692 25.68 -10.01 18.78
C HIS A 692 25.64 -8.49 18.59
N ALA A 693 26.74 -7.94 18.10
CA ALA A 693 26.83 -6.56 17.67
C ALA A 693 26.54 -6.42 16.16
N LEU A 694 26.02 -5.26 15.78
CA LEU A 694 26.00 -4.76 14.41
C LEU A 694 26.94 -3.57 14.31
N ALA A 695 27.67 -3.45 13.22
CA ALA A 695 28.39 -2.23 12.86
C ALA A 695 27.66 -1.49 11.72
N TYR A 696 27.74 -0.18 11.71
CA TYR A 696 27.33 0.66 10.61
C TYR A 696 28.57 1.36 10.06
N GLU A 697 28.90 1.03 8.81
CA GLU A 697 30.05 1.56 8.08
C GLU A 697 29.58 2.55 7.00
N PRO A 698 29.64 3.87 7.24
CA PRO A 698 29.22 4.86 6.26
C PRO A 698 30.03 4.80 4.97
N GLY A 699 31.29 4.32 4.99
CA GLY A 699 32.12 4.14 3.79
C GLY A 699 31.63 3.04 2.83
N ALA A 700 30.78 2.12 3.31
CA ALA A 700 30.09 1.17 2.44
C ALA A 700 28.88 1.85 1.79
N ILE A 701 29.06 2.50 0.64
CA ILE A 701 28.05 3.36 0.02
C ILE A 701 27.27 2.62 -1.07
N VAL A 702 25.96 2.83 -1.08
CA VAL A 702 25.04 2.36 -2.11
C VAL A 702 24.10 3.49 -2.53
N TRP A 703 23.89 3.64 -3.84
CA TRP A 703 22.94 4.58 -4.44
C TRP A 703 21.66 3.86 -4.82
N HIS A 704 20.58 4.14 -4.11
CA HIS A 704 19.29 3.47 -4.28
C HIS A 704 18.36 4.29 -5.19
N THR A 705 17.73 3.61 -6.15
CA THR A 705 16.73 4.22 -7.04
C THR A 705 15.36 4.26 -6.36
N HIS A 706 14.99 5.42 -5.83
CA HIS A 706 13.69 5.62 -5.19
C HIS A 706 12.54 5.52 -6.19
N ARG A 707 11.36 5.09 -5.70
CA ARG A 707 10.15 5.01 -6.53
C ARG A 707 9.72 6.42 -6.94
N ARG A 708 9.68 6.67 -8.25
CA ARG A 708 9.25 7.95 -8.86
C ARG A 708 7.74 8.23 -8.69
N GLU A 709 6.91 7.18 -8.70
CA GLU A 709 5.45 7.36 -8.68
C GLU A 709 4.86 7.49 -7.26
N PRO A 710 4.00 8.49 -7.00
CA PRO A 710 3.31 8.63 -5.70
C PRO A 710 2.48 7.40 -5.30
N ARG A 711 1.90 6.68 -6.28
CA ARG A 711 1.14 5.44 -6.02
C ARG A 711 2.04 4.32 -5.48
N ALA A 712 3.24 4.17 -6.06
CA ALA A 712 4.23 3.21 -5.59
C ALA A 712 4.71 3.58 -4.17
N LEU A 713 5.00 4.87 -3.91
CA LEU A 713 5.39 5.34 -2.57
C LEU A 713 4.32 5.03 -1.52
N ARG A 714 3.04 5.31 -1.81
CA ARG A 714 1.91 4.99 -0.89
C ARG A 714 1.88 3.51 -0.51
N ARG A 715 2.12 2.63 -1.49
CA ARG A 715 2.21 1.19 -1.26
C ARG A 715 3.42 0.85 -0.38
N THR A 716 4.58 1.45 -0.64
CA THR A 716 5.80 1.29 0.18
C THR A 716 5.54 1.71 1.64
N MET A 717 4.96 2.88 1.87
CA MET A 717 4.67 3.37 3.24
C MET A 717 3.73 2.44 4.00
N TYR A 718 2.67 1.95 3.34
CA TYR A 718 1.79 0.94 3.92
C TYR A 718 2.55 -0.36 4.28
N LEU A 719 3.41 -0.85 3.38
CA LEU A 719 4.19 -2.07 3.60
C LEU A 719 5.26 -1.92 4.68
N TYR A 720 5.84 -0.73 4.87
CA TYR A 720 6.75 -0.44 5.98
C TYR A 720 6.04 -0.56 7.32
N GLY A 721 4.84 0.01 7.41
CA GLY A 721 3.96 -0.19 8.55
C GLY A 721 3.68 -1.67 8.81
N VAL A 722 3.20 -2.40 7.79
CA VAL A 722 2.90 -3.84 7.91
C VAL A 722 4.12 -4.63 8.38
N GLY A 723 5.30 -4.33 7.84
CA GLY A 723 6.55 -4.98 8.19
C GLY A 723 6.91 -4.75 9.65
N LEU A 724 7.01 -3.48 10.08
CA LEU A 724 7.32 -3.15 11.48
C LEU A 724 6.30 -3.77 12.45
N GLY A 725 5.00 -3.71 12.14
CA GLY A 725 3.96 -4.32 12.97
C GLY A 725 4.09 -5.83 13.08
N ALA A 726 4.46 -6.51 11.99
CA ALA A 726 4.71 -7.94 11.97
C ALA A 726 5.97 -8.32 12.78
N VAL A 727 7.06 -7.54 12.65
CA VAL A 727 8.29 -7.75 13.43
C VAL A 727 8.04 -7.58 14.93
N LEU A 728 7.36 -6.50 15.34
CA LEU A 728 7.01 -6.31 16.75
C LEU A 728 6.09 -7.42 17.27
N THR A 729 5.15 -7.90 16.44
CA THR A 729 4.30 -9.05 16.80
C THR A 729 5.11 -10.32 16.99
N LYS A 730 6.10 -10.57 16.13
CA LYS A 730 7.03 -11.68 16.27
C LYS A 730 7.82 -11.59 17.59
N CYS A 731 8.29 -10.40 17.97
CA CYS A 731 8.93 -10.17 19.27
C CYS A 731 7.96 -10.35 20.46
N LEU A 732 6.69 -9.98 20.33
CA LEU A 732 5.70 -10.29 21.36
C LEU A 732 5.45 -11.79 21.48
N ALA A 733 5.48 -12.52 20.36
CA ALA A 733 5.33 -13.96 20.31
C ALA A 733 6.61 -14.74 20.70
N SER A 734 7.75 -14.06 20.85
CA SER A 734 9.01 -14.68 21.30
C SER A 734 9.03 -14.91 22.81
N ASP A 735 10.23 -15.07 23.38
CA ASP A 735 10.44 -15.43 24.78
C ASP A 735 9.87 -14.38 25.78
N PRO A 736 9.58 -14.79 27.03
CA PRO A 736 8.96 -13.93 28.04
C PRO A 736 9.76 -12.68 28.43
N THR A 737 11.08 -12.66 28.20
CA THR A 737 11.93 -11.51 28.56
C THR A 737 11.82 -10.42 27.51
N THR A 738 11.93 -10.76 26.23
CA THR A 738 11.74 -9.84 25.10
C THR A 738 10.33 -9.25 25.12
N ARG A 739 9.31 -10.07 25.37
CA ARG A 739 7.92 -9.61 25.47
C ARG A 739 7.73 -8.54 26.56
N ARG A 740 8.29 -8.77 27.76
CA ARG A 740 8.17 -7.83 28.88
C ARG A 740 8.89 -6.51 28.59
N ASP A 741 10.08 -6.56 28.02
CA ASP A 741 10.86 -5.36 27.67
C ASP A 741 10.16 -4.54 26.57
N LEU A 742 9.64 -5.19 25.53
CA LEU A 742 8.87 -4.51 24.47
C LEU A 742 7.58 -3.86 25.03
N LEU A 743 6.81 -4.56 25.86
CA LEU A 743 5.57 -4.02 26.44
C LEU A 743 5.83 -2.76 27.28
N ARG A 744 6.95 -2.70 28.02
CA ARG A 744 7.34 -1.52 28.80
C ARG A 744 7.65 -0.30 27.92
N ARG A 745 8.15 -0.52 26.70
CA ARG A 745 8.55 0.54 25.76
C ARG A 745 7.44 0.94 24.79
N LEU A 746 6.38 0.14 24.69
CA LEU A 746 5.27 0.36 23.75
C LEU A 746 4.63 1.75 23.87
N PRO A 747 4.36 2.32 25.08
CA PRO A 747 3.82 3.67 25.19
C PRO A 747 4.76 4.74 24.61
N GLY A 748 6.07 4.61 24.89
CA GLY A 748 7.09 5.49 24.32
C GLY A 748 7.18 5.36 22.80
N GLY A 749 7.03 4.13 22.26
CA GLY A 749 7.02 3.87 20.83
C GLY A 749 5.81 4.51 20.13
N VAL A 750 4.62 4.43 20.73
CA VAL A 750 3.42 5.11 20.23
C VAL A 750 3.62 6.63 20.24
N ALA A 751 4.17 7.19 21.32
CA ALA A 751 4.49 8.62 21.39
C ALA A 751 5.52 9.03 20.33
N TYR A 752 6.58 8.25 20.11
CA TYR A 752 7.58 8.48 19.08
C TYR A 752 6.98 8.46 17.67
N ALA A 753 6.02 7.57 17.41
CA ALA A 753 5.34 7.48 16.12
C ALA A 753 4.41 8.67 15.84
N LEU A 754 3.69 9.16 16.85
CA LEU A 754 2.62 10.14 16.68
C LEU A 754 3.03 11.59 16.94
N ARG A 755 4.06 11.86 17.77
CA ARG A 755 4.46 13.23 18.12
C ARG A 755 5.16 13.93 16.94
N PRO A 756 4.72 15.13 16.52
CA PRO A 756 5.34 15.87 15.41
C PRO A 756 6.83 16.20 15.61
N GLY A 757 7.23 16.52 16.85
CA GLY A 757 8.63 16.85 17.18
C GLY A 757 9.55 15.65 17.42
N SER A 758 9.08 14.41 17.22
CA SER A 758 9.94 13.24 17.38
C SER A 758 10.99 13.17 16.26
N ALA A 759 12.11 12.50 16.50
CA ALA A 759 13.14 12.30 15.47
C ALA A 759 12.64 11.54 14.23
N LYS A 760 11.47 10.88 14.30
CA LYS A 760 10.80 10.26 13.14
C LYS A 760 10.03 11.28 12.29
N ASN A 761 9.50 12.32 12.91
CA ASN A 761 8.58 13.26 12.26
C ASN A 761 9.22 14.63 11.98
N ASN A 762 10.35 14.96 12.60
CA ASN A 762 11.00 16.27 12.49
C ASN A 762 11.57 16.62 11.09
N ARG A 763 11.76 15.63 10.20
CA ARG A 763 12.20 15.84 8.81
C ARG A 763 11.05 16.10 7.84
N LYS A 764 9.79 15.91 8.28
CA LYS A 764 8.61 16.09 7.44
C LYS A 764 8.33 17.59 7.31
N GLN A 765 8.55 18.12 6.12
CA GLN A 765 8.29 19.52 5.81
C GLN A 765 6.80 19.74 5.54
N GLU A 766 6.42 21.00 5.35
CA GLU A 766 5.03 21.39 5.05
C GLU A 766 4.46 20.72 3.78
N SER A 767 5.35 20.35 2.84
CA SER A 767 5.02 19.62 1.61
C SER A 767 4.82 18.11 1.79
N TYR A 768 5.14 17.53 2.96
CA TYR A 768 5.00 16.09 3.20
C TYR A 768 3.52 15.68 3.32
N PRO A 769 3.02 14.73 2.51
CA PRO A 769 1.61 14.35 2.57
C PRO A 769 1.29 13.57 3.85
N ALA A 770 0.41 14.11 4.70
CA ALA A 770 -0.06 13.44 5.92
C ALA A 770 -0.65 12.04 5.68
N THR A 771 -1.21 11.82 4.48
CA THR A 771 -1.72 10.51 4.04
C THR A 771 -0.66 9.40 4.05
N LEU A 772 0.62 9.71 3.83
CA LEU A 772 1.71 8.73 3.89
C LEU A 772 1.93 8.21 5.31
N THR A 773 1.94 9.11 6.31
CA THR A 773 1.98 8.74 7.74
C THR A 773 0.77 7.89 8.12
N ALA A 774 -0.43 8.27 7.67
CA ALA A 774 -1.65 7.52 7.96
C ALA A 774 -1.61 6.09 7.38
N LEU A 775 -1.09 5.91 6.16
CA LEU A 775 -0.91 4.60 5.53
C LEU A 775 0.08 3.72 6.29
N GLU A 776 1.19 4.31 6.74
CA GLU A 776 2.17 3.60 7.58
C GLU A 776 1.53 3.11 8.89
N LEU A 777 0.82 3.98 9.61
CA LEU A 777 0.13 3.61 10.85
C LEU A 777 -0.95 2.55 10.63
N CYS A 778 -1.69 2.63 9.51
CA CYS A 778 -2.64 1.59 9.12
C CYS A 778 -1.93 0.25 8.86
N GLY A 779 -0.78 0.28 8.20
CA GLY A 779 0.05 -0.90 8.00
C GLY A 779 0.51 -1.48 9.34
N LEU A 780 1.01 -0.64 10.25
CA LEU A 780 1.48 -1.02 11.59
C LEU A 780 0.41 -1.76 12.37
N ALA A 781 -0.82 -1.25 12.37
CA ALA A 781 -1.96 -1.88 13.03
C ALA A 781 -2.36 -3.23 12.41
N LEU A 782 -2.16 -3.41 11.10
CA LEU A 782 -2.51 -4.65 10.37
C LEU A 782 -1.38 -5.70 10.37
N GLY A 783 -0.14 -5.29 10.64
CA GLY A 783 1.04 -6.16 10.72
C GLY A 783 0.83 -7.45 11.54
N PRO A 784 0.27 -7.38 12.76
CA PRO A 784 -0.01 -8.57 13.58
C PRO A 784 -0.88 -9.62 12.87
N ALA A 785 -1.94 -9.17 12.19
CA ALA A 785 -2.85 -10.05 11.47
C ALA A 785 -2.18 -10.71 10.26
N TYR A 786 -1.33 -9.97 9.54
CA TYR A 786 -0.55 -10.53 8.43
C TYR A 786 0.46 -11.57 8.93
N TYR A 787 1.17 -11.30 10.03
CA TYR A 787 2.12 -12.23 10.61
C TYR A 787 1.44 -13.54 11.07
N ALA A 788 0.33 -13.43 11.82
CA ALA A 788 -0.43 -14.59 12.28
C ALA A 788 -0.96 -15.43 11.11
N ALA A 789 -1.45 -14.79 10.04
CA ALA A 789 -1.92 -15.48 8.84
C ALA A 789 -0.79 -16.23 8.12
N ALA A 790 0.41 -15.64 8.05
CA ALA A 790 1.58 -16.28 7.45
C ALA A 790 2.08 -17.47 8.30
N ALA A 791 2.16 -17.29 9.62
CA ALA A 791 2.55 -18.36 10.55
C ALA A 791 1.61 -19.57 10.47
N ALA A 792 0.30 -19.34 10.39
CA ALA A 792 -0.69 -20.41 10.28
C ALA A 792 -0.58 -21.22 8.98
N ARG A 793 -0.15 -20.60 7.87
CA ARG A 793 0.05 -21.30 6.59
C ARG A 793 1.25 -22.24 6.62
N LEU A 794 2.38 -21.77 7.17
CA LEU A 794 3.61 -22.58 7.30
C LEU A 794 3.45 -23.75 8.27
N GLY A 795 2.64 -23.59 9.32
CA GLY A 795 2.31 -24.69 10.23
C GLY A 795 1.49 -25.81 9.58
N ARG A 796 0.75 -25.52 8.50
CA ARG A 796 -0.05 -26.50 7.75
C ARG A 796 0.73 -27.21 6.65
N SER A 797 1.86 -26.67 6.19
CA SER A 797 2.72 -27.30 5.17
C SER A 797 3.81 -28.20 5.77
N ARG A 798 3.94 -28.25 7.10
CA ARG A 798 4.85 -29.14 7.84
C ARG A 798 4.16 -30.35 8.48
N ARG A 799 2.84 -30.45 8.32
CA ARG A 799 2.03 -31.64 8.59
C ARG A 799 1.59 -32.19 7.25
#